data_AF-A0A7X0CIM8-F1
#
_entry.id   AF-A0A7X0CIM8-F1
#
_cell.length_a   1.000
_cell.length_b   1.000
_cell.length_c   1.000
_cell.angle_alpha   90.00
_cell.angle_beta   90.00
_cell.angle_gamma   90.00
#
_symmetry.space_group_name_H-M   'P 1'
#
loop_
_entity.id
_entity.type
_entity.pdbx_description
1 polymer ?
#
loop_
_entity_poly.entity_id
_entity_poly.type
_entity_poly.pdbx_seq_one_letter_code
_entity_poly.pdbx_strand_id
1 'polypeptide(L)'
;MRKLVLLFFLCYCIPGFAQNNAAISEYNKTFTTYPFSDPNPIPNFTNIYPYFRYDGFTDKPVQKQWKIVELENDYIKLMILPEIGGKIWSAVEKSTGKSFIYYNHAVKFRDIAMRGPWTSGGIEPNYGIIGHTPNSVTPVDYITRKNEDGSVSCIISVLDLLTSTYWTMEINLPKDKAYFTTKSFWYNSNTIEEPYYHWMNTGIKVKGNLQYIFPGTHFLGHEGEHGDWPINKQNGKDVSLYENNNFGAYKSYHVFGKYTDFFGAYWHDDDFGMARYGGHEDKAGKKIWIWGLSQQGMIWEKQLTDTDGQYSEIQSGRLFNQTADKSTFTPFKHKSFAPNAADTWTEYWYPVLKTKGFVVANQYGALNVKYENGWLKLYLNPVQKLTDTLQVKDGDKIVYNKTVVLTPLNTFADSVKMNVNAANLVVTLGGNKLVYDSKPDAGNISRPLDSPKDFDWNSAYGLYIQGAEFIDQKMYPSAEIKLQAALQKDPNYLPALVKMAELQYHNMRYAEALQLTKKALSIDTYDGGANYYYGVINAQLGNTIDAKDGFDIAGLSMDYRSAAYNGLSNLHIKEKNWDKALEFASKALSFNKYDIAALEAEAIAYRNLNEKENAGKVLDTILSFDPLNHFAQFEKYLLQPSKESETAFTSMIRDEQPIETYLQLATDYYKMGCYAESEKVLQLSPENALIDYRLAFLENKTGRSYSTYLDKANNASPAFVFPYRSVDEEVLLWAMQKGNNWQPKYYLALLYKDRNRITESKKLFTACGNEPQFAPFYAARAAMVMGATDVSDLQKAVSLNKGEWRYCKLLTEYYIDHNQPANALATIEPFYKSHGDNYIIGMLYAKALLLNKRYKACTDLLSKIDILPFEGATIGRELYREAELMQAIDEMKAKKYASALTFITDAKKWPLNLGVGKPYQDNLDERLEDWMTYLCYQQSGQRKEANESLQAIMQFQPKIENTVSNFIPANDLAAAWAIEKLQGKASATNWLNAQVKQYPDNKIVAWCKQVFENKKSAKSDINDSGVRIIERLTD
;
A
#
# COMPACT_ATOMS: atom_id res chain seq x y z
N MET A 1 46.46 -45.39 69.50
CA MET A 1 45.19 -45.02 68.84
C MET A 1 45.03 -43.49 68.90
N ARG A 2 45.42 -42.77 67.85
CA ARG A 2 45.12 -41.34 67.65
C ARG A 2 44.13 -41.26 66.48
N LYS A 3 42.93 -40.73 66.76
CA LYS A 3 41.80 -40.69 65.83
C LYS A 3 41.97 -39.56 64.81
N LEU A 4 41.74 -39.92 63.54
CA LEU A 4 41.65 -39.06 62.37
C LEU A 4 40.44 -38.11 62.47
N VAL A 5 40.63 -36.86 62.08
CA VAL A 5 39.59 -35.87 61.82
C VAL A 5 39.16 -36.02 60.35
N LEU A 6 37.87 -36.25 60.09
CA LEU A 6 37.28 -36.20 58.75
C LEU A 6 36.47 -34.90 58.63
N LEU A 7 36.87 -34.01 57.73
CA LEU A 7 36.09 -32.85 57.28
C LEU A 7 35.07 -33.33 56.24
N PHE A 8 33.79 -33.03 56.46
CA PHE A 8 32.75 -33.09 55.44
C PHE A 8 32.67 -31.73 54.72
N PHE A 9 32.96 -31.72 53.42
CA PHE A 9 32.65 -30.59 52.53
C PHE A 9 31.17 -30.69 52.12
N LEU A 10 30.35 -29.73 52.56
CA LEU A 10 29.01 -29.52 52.00
C LEU A 10 29.16 -28.72 50.70
N CYS A 11 28.97 -29.37 49.56
CA CYS A 11 28.72 -28.68 48.29
C CYS A 11 27.33 -28.07 48.32
N TYR A 12 27.23 -26.74 48.41
CA TYR A 12 26.03 -26.00 48.08
C TYR A 12 25.84 -26.04 46.55
N CYS A 13 24.93 -26.91 46.09
CA CYS A 13 24.37 -26.80 44.75
C CYS A 13 23.51 -25.52 44.70
N ILE A 14 24.04 -24.46 44.11
CA ILE A 14 23.24 -23.33 43.65
C ILE A 14 22.32 -23.88 42.55
N PRO A 15 20.98 -23.75 42.65
CA PRO A 15 20.13 -24.09 41.52
C PRO A 15 20.43 -23.07 40.42
N GLY A 16 21.14 -23.50 39.38
CA GLY A 16 21.20 -22.74 38.14
C GLY A 16 19.77 -22.59 37.65
N PHE A 17 19.24 -21.37 37.65
CA PHE A 17 18.00 -21.06 36.95
C PHE A 17 18.22 -21.43 35.48
N ALA A 18 17.71 -22.59 35.07
CA ALA A 18 17.67 -22.95 33.66
C ALA A 18 16.86 -21.86 32.95
N GLN A 19 17.47 -21.25 31.93
CA GLN A 19 16.79 -20.25 31.11
C GLN A 19 15.61 -20.93 30.42
N ASN A 20 14.40 -20.36 30.55
CA ASN A 20 13.21 -20.95 29.97
C ASN A 20 13.28 -20.88 28.43
N ASN A 21 12.78 -21.93 27.76
CA ASN A 21 12.54 -21.84 26.32
C ASN A 21 11.48 -20.76 26.04
N ALA A 22 11.51 -20.19 24.82
CA ALA A 22 10.41 -19.35 24.40
C ALA A 22 9.12 -20.20 24.28
N ALA A 23 7.99 -19.58 24.60
CA ALA A 23 6.68 -20.20 24.59
C ALA A 23 5.82 -19.61 23.46
N ILE A 24 4.98 -20.47 22.89
CA ILE A 24 4.00 -20.12 21.88
C ILE A 24 2.64 -20.66 22.32
N SER A 25 1.60 -19.84 22.22
CA SER A 25 0.23 -20.23 22.54
C SER A 25 -0.76 -19.66 21.55
N GLU A 26 -1.85 -20.39 21.33
CA GLU A 26 -2.96 -19.98 20.47
C GLU A 26 -4.25 -19.94 21.28
N TYR A 27 -4.94 -18.81 21.28
CA TYR A 27 -6.19 -18.63 22.02
C TYR A 27 -7.06 -17.57 21.37
N ASN A 28 -8.32 -17.46 21.81
CA ASN A 28 -9.21 -16.39 21.39
C ASN A 28 -9.24 -15.29 22.45
N LYS A 29 -9.10 -14.03 22.03
CA LYS A 29 -9.20 -12.86 22.91
C LYS A 29 -10.32 -11.94 22.46
N THR A 30 -11.13 -11.48 23.40
CA THR A 30 -12.20 -10.51 23.13
C THR A 30 -11.62 -9.09 23.05
N PHE A 31 -11.99 -8.38 22.00
CA PHE A 31 -11.74 -6.94 21.84
C PHE A 31 -13.05 -6.20 21.55
N THR A 32 -13.15 -4.98 22.07
CA THR A 32 -14.10 -3.98 21.55
C THR A 32 -13.73 -3.72 20.10
N THR A 33 -14.64 -4.06 19.19
CA THR A 33 -14.41 -4.04 17.76
C THR A 33 -15.47 -3.17 17.08
N TYR A 34 -15.05 -2.31 16.16
CA TYR A 34 -15.92 -1.54 15.29
C TYR A 34 -15.78 -2.14 13.89
N PRO A 35 -16.66 -3.11 13.53
CA PRO A 35 -16.47 -3.94 12.34
C PRO A 35 -16.62 -3.14 11.05
N PHE A 36 -16.06 -3.67 9.97
CA PHE A 36 -16.43 -3.29 8.61
C PHE A 36 -17.42 -4.31 8.04
N SER A 37 -18.12 -3.95 6.97
CA SER A 37 -19.12 -4.78 6.31
C SER A 37 -19.33 -4.35 4.86
N ASP A 38 -20.37 -4.89 4.22
CA ASP A 38 -20.86 -4.47 2.91
C ASP A 38 -19.80 -4.59 1.79
N PRO A 39 -19.34 -5.82 1.47
CA PRO A 39 -18.45 -6.06 0.33
C PRO A 39 -19.13 -5.70 -0.99
N ASN A 40 -18.42 -4.99 -1.86
CA ASN A 40 -18.93 -4.48 -3.11
C ASN A 40 -18.88 -5.55 -4.22
N PRO A 41 -20.03 -6.04 -4.72
CA PRO A 41 -20.06 -7.08 -5.75
C PRO A 41 -19.79 -6.53 -7.16
N ILE A 42 -19.67 -5.21 -7.33
CA ILE A 42 -19.36 -4.57 -8.60
C ILE A 42 -17.84 -4.65 -8.81
N PRO A 43 -17.35 -5.23 -9.93
CA PRO A 43 -15.93 -5.27 -10.22
C PRO A 43 -15.35 -3.86 -10.33
N ASN A 44 -14.25 -3.61 -9.62
CA ASN A 44 -13.58 -2.32 -9.61
C ASN A 44 -12.21 -2.40 -10.31
N PHE A 45 -12.14 -1.89 -11.54
CA PHE A 45 -10.92 -1.87 -12.37
C PHE A 45 -9.97 -0.72 -12.00
N THR A 46 -9.77 -0.49 -10.72
CA THR A 46 -8.68 0.35 -10.19
C THR A 46 -7.51 -0.54 -9.79
N ASN A 47 -6.55 0.03 -9.05
CA ASN A 47 -5.41 -0.65 -8.45
C ASN A 47 -5.77 -1.74 -7.40
N ILE A 48 -7.02 -2.21 -7.33
CA ILE A 48 -7.45 -3.29 -6.43
C ILE A 48 -7.95 -4.53 -7.16
N TYR A 49 -8.18 -4.50 -8.48
CA TYR A 49 -8.61 -5.68 -9.23
C TYR A 49 -7.51 -6.76 -9.16
N PRO A 50 -7.81 -8.02 -8.80
CA PRO A 50 -9.13 -8.68 -8.79
C PRO A 50 -9.82 -8.78 -7.42
N TYR A 51 -9.45 -7.96 -6.43
CA TYR A 51 -10.18 -7.89 -5.16
C TYR A 51 -11.48 -7.06 -5.29
N PHE A 52 -12.39 -7.25 -4.33
CA PHE A 52 -13.49 -6.32 -4.07
C PHE A 52 -13.18 -5.39 -2.89
N ARG A 53 -13.84 -4.23 -2.88
CA ARG A 53 -13.80 -3.23 -1.81
C ARG A 53 -14.90 -3.47 -0.76
N TYR A 54 -14.69 -3.02 0.47
CA TYR A 54 -15.75 -2.89 1.48
C TYR A 54 -16.11 -1.42 1.68
N ASP A 55 -17.41 -1.12 1.72
CA ASP A 55 -17.90 0.25 1.88
C ASP A 55 -18.63 0.49 3.22
N GLY A 56 -18.85 -0.57 4.01
CA GLY A 56 -19.56 -0.51 5.29
C GLY A 56 -18.61 -0.26 6.46
N PHE A 57 -18.80 0.85 7.17
CA PHE A 57 -18.06 1.20 8.39
C PHE A 57 -19.02 1.66 9.47
N THR A 58 -18.66 1.44 10.74
CA THR A 58 -19.50 1.81 11.88
C THR A 58 -18.71 2.43 13.02
N ASP A 59 -19.39 3.27 13.78
CA ASP A 59 -18.97 3.81 15.08
C ASP A 59 -19.66 3.06 16.24
N LYS A 60 -20.45 2.03 15.96
CA LYS A 60 -21.09 1.18 16.97
C LYS A 60 -20.19 -0.02 17.29
N PRO A 61 -19.69 -0.15 18.54
CA PRO A 61 -18.82 -1.25 18.91
C PRO A 61 -19.59 -2.55 19.17
N VAL A 62 -18.91 -3.67 18.95
CA VAL A 62 -19.30 -5.01 19.39
C VAL A 62 -18.15 -5.69 20.13
N GLN A 63 -18.45 -6.63 21.02
CA GLN A 63 -17.42 -7.47 21.61
C GLN A 63 -17.17 -8.66 20.67
N LYS A 64 -15.98 -8.73 20.06
CA LYS A 64 -15.62 -9.79 19.12
C LYS A 64 -14.40 -10.55 19.61
N GLN A 65 -14.46 -11.87 19.51
CA GLN A 65 -13.30 -12.74 19.72
C GLN A 65 -12.44 -12.78 18.47
N TRP A 66 -11.13 -12.63 18.65
CA TRP A 66 -10.12 -12.73 17.61
C TRP A 66 -9.10 -13.80 17.95
N LYS A 67 -8.63 -14.54 16.95
CA LYS A 67 -7.54 -15.51 17.09
C LYS A 67 -6.24 -14.78 17.40
N ILE A 68 -5.57 -15.19 18.46
CA ILE A 68 -4.27 -14.71 18.89
C ILE A 68 -3.24 -15.82 18.79
N VAL A 69 -2.12 -15.52 18.16
CA VAL A 69 -0.86 -16.25 18.36
C VAL A 69 0.03 -15.40 19.25
N GLU A 70 0.35 -15.90 20.43
CA GLU A 70 1.18 -15.21 21.42
C GLU A 70 2.55 -15.88 21.49
N LEU A 71 3.62 -15.10 21.30
CA LEU A 71 5.00 -15.53 21.48
C LEU A 71 5.58 -14.85 22.72
N GLU A 72 6.22 -15.59 23.61
CA GLU A 72 6.78 -15.02 24.84
C GLU A 72 8.11 -15.65 25.23
N ASN A 73 9.06 -14.84 25.67
CA ASN A 73 10.29 -15.28 26.34
C ASN A 73 10.47 -14.53 27.68
N ASP A 74 11.65 -14.55 28.28
CA ASP A 74 11.89 -13.86 29.57
C ASP A 74 11.77 -12.32 29.47
N TYR A 75 11.88 -11.74 28.27
CA TYR A 75 12.01 -10.30 28.03
C TYR A 75 10.84 -9.66 27.29
N ILE A 76 10.30 -10.34 26.28
CA ILE A 76 9.32 -9.80 25.33
C ILE A 76 8.10 -10.72 25.25
N LYS A 77 6.92 -10.09 25.15
CA LYS A 77 5.66 -10.76 24.79
C LYS A 77 5.07 -10.13 23.53
N LEU A 78 4.77 -10.95 22.52
CA LEU A 78 4.20 -10.55 21.25
C LEU A 78 2.76 -11.06 21.13
N MET A 79 1.92 -10.27 20.48
CA MET A 79 0.55 -10.65 20.11
C MET A 79 0.39 -10.51 18.61
N ILE A 80 0.05 -11.58 17.92
CA ILE A 80 -0.12 -11.62 16.46
C ILE A 80 -1.58 -11.99 16.16
N LEU A 81 -2.22 -11.28 15.22
CA LEU A 81 -3.60 -11.53 14.80
C LEU A 81 -3.63 -12.06 13.35
N PRO A 82 -3.64 -13.39 13.14
CA PRO A 82 -3.75 -13.97 11.79
C PRO A 82 -5.03 -13.56 11.05
N GLU A 83 -6.11 -13.28 11.77
CA GLU A 83 -7.39 -12.83 11.18
C GLU A 83 -7.39 -11.36 10.75
N ILE A 84 -6.33 -10.60 11.05
CA ILE A 84 -6.14 -9.19 10.68
C ILE A 84 -4.78 -9.04 10.00
N GLY A 85 -4.63 -9.61 8.81
CA GLY A 85 -3.42 -9.49 7.97
C GLY A 85 -2.16 -10.11 8.55
N GLY A 86 -2.26 -10.93 9.61
CA GLY A 86 -1.09 -11.41 10.36
C GLY A 86 -0.34 -10.30 11.12
N LYS A 87 -1.02 -9.18 11.41
CA LYS A 87 -0.44 -8.00 12.07
C LYS A 87 0.14 -8.34 13.44
N ILE A 88 1.35 -7.86 13.73
CA ILE A 88 1.94 -7.91 15.08
C ILE A 88 1.29 -6.79 15.89
N TRP A 89 0.25 -7.12 16.63
CA TRP A 89 -0.64 -6.16 17.29
C TRP A 89 -0.03 -5.47 18.51
N SER A 90 0.83 -6.18 19.25
CA SER A 90 1.56 -5.59 20.38
C SER A 90 2.90 -6.29 20.60
N ALA A 91 3.85 -5.55 21.15
CA ALA A 91 5.15 -6.05 21.56
C ALA A 91 5.53 -5.39 22.90
N VAL A 92 5.44 -6.16 23.97
CA VAL A 92 5.56 -5.69 25.35
C VAL A 92 6.92 -6.08 25.92
N GLU A 93 7.61 -5.12 26.51
CA GLU A 93 8.77 -5.40 27.36
C GLU A 93 8.27 -5.76 28.76
N LYS A 94 8.62 -6.96 29.23
CA LYS A 94 7.96 -7.60 30.37
C LYS A 94 8.28 -6.94 31.72
N SER A 95 9.49 -6.43 31.92
CA SER A 95 9.88 -5.86 33.22
C SER A 95 9.21 -4.52 33.52
N THR A 96 8.87 -3.75 32.49
CA THR A 96 8.16 -2.47 32.60
C THR A 96 6.66 -2.59 32.34
N GLY A 97 6.22 -3.66 31.66
CA GLY A 97 4.84 -3.83 31.19
C GLY A 97 4.46 -2.86 30.06
N LYS A 98 5.42 -2.11 29.51
CA LYS A 98 5.19 -1.13 28.44
C LYS A 98 5.31 -1.80 27.07
N SER A 99 4.40 -1.46 26.16
CA SER A 99 4.54 -1.81 24.74
C SER A 99 5.51 -0.84 24.06
N PHE A 100 6.45 -1.35 23.27
CA PHE A 100 7.40 -0.54 22.46
C PHE A 100 6.93 -0.34 21.02
N ILE A 101 5.74 -0.84 20.70
CA ILE A 101 4.93 -0.45 19.53
C ILE A 101 3.54 0.00 20.03
N TYR A 102 2.77 0.71 19.21
CA TYR A 102 1.45 1.19 19.58
C TYR A 102 0.46 0.03 19.71
N TYR A 103 0.05 -0.25 20.95
CA TYR A 103 -0.95 -1.27 21.27
C TYR A 103 -2.32 -0.60 21.41
N ASN A 104 -3.18 -0.83 20.42
CA ASN A 104 -4.57 -0.37 20.46
C ASN A 104 -5.45 -1.41 21.16
N HIS A 105 -6.14 -1.01 22.22
CA HIS A 105 -7.05 -1.88 22.97
C HIS A 105 -8.40 -2.06 22.28
N ALA A 106 -8.67 -1.32 21.21
CA ALA A 106 -9.82 -1.49 20.33
C ALA A 106 -9.41 -1.92 18.92
N VAL A 107 -10.24 -2.74 18.28
CA VAL A 107 -10.10 -3.08 16.85
C VAL A 107 -11.07 -2.20 16.07
N LYS A 108 -10.61 -1.03 15.64
CA LYS A 108 -11.47 -0.01 15.01
C LYS A 108 -11.17 0.12 13.52
N PHE A 109 -12.03 -0.44 12.68
CA PHE A 109 -11.83 -0.39 11.23
C PHE A 109 -12.30 0.95 10.65
N ARG A 110 -11.47 1.56 9.80
CA ARG A 110 -11.77 2.80 9.07
C ARG A 110 -11.35 2.70 7.61
N ASP A 111 -11.92 3.57 6.78
CA ASP A 111 -11.70 3.62 5.34
C ASP A 111 -10.35 4.28 5.01
N ILE A 112 -9.28 3.49 4.96
CA ILE A 112 -7.89 3.95 4.79
C ILE A 112 -7.11 3.02 3.84
N ALA A 113 -7.28 1.70 3.94
CA ALA A 113 -6.56 0.76 3.09
C ALA A 113 -7.13 0.68 1.66
N MET A 114 -6.41 0.03 0.76
CA MET A 114 -6.79 -0.10 -0.65
C MET A 114 -8.22 -0.65 -0.84
N ARG A 115 -8.60 -1.66 -0.04
CA ARG A 115 -9.94 -2.26 -0.06
C ARG A 115 -10.94 -1.58 0.87
N GLY A 116 -10.56 -0.48 1.51
CA GLY A 116 -11.33 0.23 2.54
C GLY A 116 -10.77 -0.02 3.94
N PRO A 117 -11.04 -1.18 4.57
CA PRO A 117 -10.86 -1.35 6.00
C PRO A 117 -9.39 -1.44 6.42
N TRP A 118 -9.05 -0.68 7.47
CA TRP A 118 -7.74 -0.64 8.09
C TRP A 118 -7.83 -0.39 9.60
N THR A 119 -6.81 -0.77 10.37
CA THR A 119 -6.72 -0.54 11.83
C THR A 119 -5.39 0.09 12.23
N SER A 120 -5.42 1.02 13.19
CA SER A 120 -4.20 1.66 13.70
C SER A 120 -3.42 0.79 14.69
N GLY A 121 -2.10 0.90 14.62
CA GLY A 121 -1.19 0.29 15.57
C GLY A 121 -0.52 -0.98 15.08
N GLY A 122 0.28 -1.57 15.95
CA GLY A 122 1.03 -2.79 15.65
C GLY A 122 2.11 -2.60 14.58
N ILE A 123 2.55 -3.72 14.00
CA ILE A 123 3.40 -3.80 12.82
C ILE A 123 2.66 -4.53 11.70
N GLU A 124 2.49 -3.84 10.58
CA GLU A 124 1.78 -4.29 9.39
C GLU A 124 2.76 -4.55 8.23
N PRO A 125 2.77 -5.78 7.68
CA PRO A 125 3.53 -6.08 6.47
C PRO A 125 2.77 -5.64 5.22
N ASN A 126 3.38 -4.79 4.39
CA ASN A 126 2.83 -4.37 3.11
C ASN A 126 3.71 -4.88 1.97
N TYR A 127 3.13 -5.68 1.09
CA TYR A 127 3.70 -6.15 -0.17
C TYR A 127 2.73 -5.80 -1.32
N GLY A 128 3.23 -5.78 -2.56
CA GLY A 128 2.40 -5.57 -3.75
C GLY A 128 2.81 -4.31 -4.51
N ILE A 129 1.89 -3.33 -4.60
CA ILE A 129 2.06 -2.14 -5.46
C ILE A 129 2.18 -0.81 -4.70
N ILE A 130 1.42 -0.59 -3.63
CA ILE A 130 1.43 0.67 -2.87
C ILE A 130 0.72 0.53 -1.52
N GLY A 131 1.07 1.40 -0.56
CA GLY A 131 0.27 1.70 0.64
C GLY A 131 -0.06 0.51 1.54
N HIS A 132 -1.22 0.59 2.18
CA HIS A 132 -1.82 -0.48 2.99
C HIS A 132 -2.47 -1.54 2.09
N THR A 133 -1.80 -2.68 1.97
CA THR A 133 -2.09 -3.76 1.01
C THR A 133 -3.52 -4.34 1.13
N PRO A 134 -4.10 -4.94 0.07
CA PRO A 134 -5.43 -5.58 0.13
C PRO A 134 -5.66 -6.59 1.27
N ASN A 135 -4.59 -7.23 1.77
CA ASN A 135 -4.66 -8.26 2.81
C ASN A 135 -4.49 -7.71 4.25
N SER A 136 -4.36 -6.39 4.42
CA SER A 136 -3.99 -5.74 5.71
C SER A 136 -4.90 -6.08 6.90
N VAL A 137 -6.15 -6.48 6.65
CA VAL A 137 -7.18 -6.70 7.69
C VAL A 137 -7.98 -7.97 7.53
N THR A 138 -7.57 -8.84 6.61
CA THR A 138 -8.28 -10.08 6.28
C THR A 138 -7.47 -11.27 6.78
N PRO A 139 -8.09 -12.45 6.95
CA PRO A 139 -7.36 -13.66 7.32
C PRO A 139 -6.21 -13.97 6.36
N VAL A 140 -5.10 -14.43 6.93
CA VAL A 140 -3.92 -14.94 6.21
C VAL A 140 -3.63 -16.37 6.64
N ASP A 141 -2.91 -17.11 5.80
CA ASP A 141 -2.42 -18.44 6.16
C ASP A 141 -1.34 -18.32 7.22
N TYR A 142 -1.36 -19.23 8.20
CA TYR A 142 -0.35 -19.22 9.26
C TYR A 142 -0.07 -20.60 9.85
N ILE A 143 1.18 -20.79 10.28
CA ILE A 143 1.61 -21.92 11.12
C ILE A 143 2.45 -21.44 12.30
N THR A 144 2.50 -22.27 13.34
CA THR A 144 3.29 -22.05 14.54
C THR A 144 4.38 -23.11 14.66
N ARG A 145 5.59 -22.71 15.10
CA ARG A 145 6.74 -23.62 15.18
C ARG A 145 7.55 -23.39 16.46
N LYS A 146 7.97 -24.48 17.12
CA LYS A 146 9.05 -24.48 18.11
C LYS A 146 10.31 -24.94 17.40
N ASN A 147 11.35 -24.13 17.43
CA ASN A 147 12.59 -24.39 16.70
C ASN A 147 13.59 -25.14 17.58
N GLU A 148 14.56 -25.81 16.95
CA GLU A 148 15.58 -26.62 17.65
C GLU A 148 16.47 -25.79 18.59
N ASP A 149 16.69 -24.51 18.27
CA ASP A 149 17.45 -23.57 19.12
C ASP A 149 16.65 -23.13 20.36
N GLY A 150 15.37 -23.51 20.47
CA GLY A 150 14.43 -23.17 21.52
C GLY A 150 13.72 -21.83 21.34
N SER A 151 13.91 -21.16 20.19
CA SER A 151 13.06 -20.05 19.74
C SER A 151 11.68 -20.54 19.31
N VAL A 152 10.73 -19.62 19.19
CA VAL A 152 9.39 -19.89 18.65
C VAL A 152 9.09 -18.98 17.48
N SER A 153 8.33 -19.48 16.51
CA SER A 153 7.95 -18.73 15.31
C SER A 153 6.44 -18.80 15.06
N CYS A 154 5.88 -17.68 14.63
CA CYS A 154 4.64 -17.62 13.88
C CYS A 154 5.00 -17.25 12.44
N ILE A 155 4.58 -18.06 11.48
CA ILE A 155 4.88 -17.86 10.07
C ILE A 155 3.56 -17.54 9.39
N ILE A 156 3.51 -16.45 8.65
CA ILE A 156 2.32 -16.03 7.89
C ILE A 156 2.63 -15.98 6.39
N SER A 157 1.64 -16.23 5.55
CA SER A 157 1.79 -16.21 4.08
C SER A 157 0.52 -15.73 3.39
N VAL A 158 0.70 -15.14 2.20
CA VAL A 158 -0.37 -14.66 1.33
C VAL A 158 0.05 -14.81 -0.13
N LEU A 159 -0.90 -15.27 -0.96
CA LEU A 159 -0.91 -15.03 -2.40
C LEU A 159 -1.45 -13.63 -2.67
N ASP A 160 -0.60 -12.71 -3.11
CA ASP A 160 -1.01 -11.35 -3.50
C ASP A 160 -1.65 -11.40 -4.89
N LEU A 161 -2.96 -11.13 -4.99
CA LEU A 161 -3.68 -11.25 -6.27
C LEU A 161 -3.40 -10.09 -7.22
N LEU A 162 -2.83 -8.97 -6.74
CA LEU A 162 -2.48 -7.85 -7.61
C LEU A 162 -1.27 -8.19 -8.48
N THR A 163 -0.30 -8.91 -7.94
CA THR A 163 0.96 -9.25 -8.61
C THR A 163 1.08 -10.74 -8.90
N SER A 164 0.14 -11.57 -8.41
CA SER A 164 0.24 -13.04 -8.44
C SER A 164 1.55 -13.56 -7.83
N THR A 165 2.08 -12.86 -6.84
CA THR A 165 3.31 -13.25 -6.14
C THR A 165 3.02 -13.82 -4.76
N TYR A 166 3.94 -14.64 -4.25
CA TYR A 166 3.84 -15.24 -2.93
C TYR A 166 4.84 -14.60 -1.98
N TRP A 167 4.35 -14.12 -0.83
CA TRP A 167 5.22 -13.69 0.25
C TRP A 167 4.91 -14.46 1.53
N THR A 168 5.98 -14.80 2.25
CA THR A 168 5.94 -15.47 3.54
C THR A 168 6.81 -14.69 4.52
N MET A 169 6.33 -14.50 5.75
CA MET A 169 7.06 -13.80 6.81
C MET A 169 7.11 -14.66 8.07
N GLU A 170 8.31 -14.96 8.53
CA GLU A 170 8.56 -15.57 9.83
C GLU A 170 8.74 -14.49 10.90
N ILE A 171 7.86 -14.52 11.90
CA ILE A 171 7.96 -13.73 13.13
C ILE A 171 8.59 -14.65 14.19
N ASN A 172 9.88 -14.49 14.45
CA ASN A 172 10.65 -15.34 15.35
C ASN A 172 11.01 -14.61 16.66
N LEU A 173 10.82 -15.31 17.79
CA LEU A 173 11.24 -14.86 19.11
C LEU A 173 12.28 -15.84 19.68
N PRO A 174 13.57 -15.46 19.71
CA PRO A 174 14.62 -16.24 20.34
C PRO A 174 14.39 -16.42 21.85
N LYS A 175 14.83 -17.53 22.44
CA LYS A 175 14.65 -17.75 23.90
C LYS A 175 15.50 -16.83 24.78
N ASP A 176 16.65 -16.37 24.29
CA ASP A 176 17.67 -15.70 25.10
C ASP A 176 18.02 -14.28 24.66
N LYS A 177 17.19 -13.71 23.79
CA LYS A 177 17.39 -12.36 23.23
C LYS A 177 16.20 -11.47 23.55
N ALA A 178 16.47 -10.18 23.76
CA ALA A 178 15.46 -9.15 23.94
C ALA A 178 15.17 -8.42 22.62
N TYR A 179 15.01 -9.19 21.55
CA TYR A 179 14.49 -8.75 20.26
C TYR A 179 13.63 -9.86 19.66
N PHE A 180 12.75 -9.50 18.72
CA PHE A 180 12.19 -10.46 17.78
C PHE A 180 12.60 -10.07 16.36
N THR A 181 12.49 -11.02 15.43
CA THR A 181 12.79 -10.78 14.03
C THR A 181 11.58 -10.99 13.14
N THR A 182 11.51 -10.22 12.06
CA THR A 182 10.64 -10.48 10.92
C THR A 182 11.53 -10.84 9.73
N LYS A 183 11.50 -12.10 9.31
CA LYS A 183 12.23 -12.59 8.14
C LYS A 183 11.27 -12.82 6.99
N SER A 184 11.48 -12.10 5.89
CA SER A 184 10.64 -12.20 4.71
C SER A 184 11.24 -13.13 3.66
N PHE A 185 10.39 -13.81 2.92
CA PHE A 185 10.67 -14.48 1.66
C PHE A 185 9.60 -14.04 0.66
N TRP A 186 9.99 -13.41 -0.45
CA TRP A 186 9.07 -12.94 -1.48
C TRP A 186 9.53 -13.49 -2.83
N TYR A 187 8.61 -14.10 -3.57
CA TYR A 187 8.91 -14.79 -4.82
C TYR A 187 7.95 -14.37 -5.95
N ASN A 188 8.51 -13.93 -7.08
CA ASN A 188 7.76 -13.70 -8.30
C ASN A 188 7.71 -15.00 -9.12
N SER A 189 6.60 -15.74 -9.04
CA SER A 189 6.38 -16.96 -9.82
C SER A 189 5.97 -16.70 -11.27
N ASN A 190 5.74 -15.45 -11.67
CA ASN A 190 5.32 -15.11 -13.02
C ASN A 190 6.46 -15.13 -14.04
N THR A 191 6.10 -15.28 -15.31
CA THR A 191 7.01 -15.20 -16.47
C THR A 191 7.23 -13.76 -16.97
N ILE A 192 6.75 -12.76 -16.23
CA ILE A 192 6.87 -11.33 -16.54
C ILE A 192 7.33 -10.57 -15.30
N GLU A 193 7.81 -9.35 -15.50
CA GLU A 193 8.11 -8.46 -14.40
C GLU A 193 6.82 -8.04 -13.69
N GLU A 194 6.86 -7.97 -12.36
CA GLU A 194 5.76 -7.50 -11.51
C GLU A 194 6.19 -6.30 -10.68
N PRO A 195 5.27 -5.44 -10.22
CA PRO A 195 5.62 -4.34 -9.31
C PRO A 195 6.37 -4.76 -8.05
N TYR A 196 7.39 -4.00 -7.66
CA TYR A 196 8.20 -4.25 -6.46
C TYR A 196 7.99 -3.17 -5.39
N TYR A 197 7.00 -3.37 -4.52
CA TYR A 197 6.76 -2.52 -3.36
C TYR A 197 6.73 -3.33 -2.06
N HIS A 198 7.57 -2.97 -1.08
CA HIS A 198 7.52 -3.54 0.27
C HIS A 198 7.87 -2.55 1.38
N TRP A 199 6.97 -2.42 2.36
CA TRP A 199 7.13 -1.62 3.57
C TRP A 199 6.56 -2.30 4.83
N MET A 200 7.29 -2.26 5.93
CA MET A 200 6.79 -2.63 7.27
C MET A 200 6.31 -1.36 7.97
N ASN A 201 4.99 -1.21 8.15
CA ASN A 201 4.41 -0.05 8.82
C ASN A 201 4.28 -0.32 10.33
N THR A 202 4.90 0.50 11.18
CA THR A 202 4.83 0.34 12.65
C THR A 202 4.19 1.55 13.30
N GLY A 203 3.08 1.34 14.01
CA GLY A 203 2.50 2.37 14.86
C GLY A 203 3.31 2.58 16.13
N ILE A 204 3.51 3.84 16.55
CA ILE A 204 4.12 4.22 17.83
C ILE A 204 3.31 5.32 18.54
N LYS A 205 3.24 5.27 19.87
CA LYS A 205 2.61 6.32 20.70
C LYS A 205 3.34 7.66 20.48
N VAL A 206 2.61 8.78 20.41
CA VAL A 206 3.25 10.12 20.30
C VAL A 206 3.48 10.83 21.63
N LYS A 207 2.68 10.51 22.65
CA LYS A 207 2.82 11.12 23.99
C LYS A 207 4.17 10.73 24.63
N GLY A 208 4.71 11.60 25.48
CA GLY A 208 5.90 11.31 26.30
C GLY A 208 7.18 11.91 25.76
N ASN A 209 7.09 13.09 25.12
CA ASN A 209 8.21 13.82 24.53
C ASN A 209 8.96 12.92 23.53
N LEU A 210 8.23 12.57 22.45
CA LEU A 210 8.69 11.62 21.45
C LEU A 210 9.76 12.27 20.55
N GLN A 211 10.92 11.62 20.50
CA GLN A 211 11.96 11.89 19.51
C GLN A 211 12.09 10.72 18.52
N TYR A 212 12.02 11.03 17.23
CA TYR A 212 12.36 10.11 16.15
C TYR A 212 13.88 10.03 16.00
N ILE A 213 14.45 8.83 16.21
CA ILE A 213 15.88 8.57 16.02
C ILE A 213 16.08 8.06 14.59
N PHE A 214 16.15 8.99 13.65
CA PHE A 214 16.27 8.72 12.21
C PHE A 214 17.53 9.43 11.66
N PRO A 215 18.66 8.73 11.56
CA PRO A 215 19.86 9.29 10.95
C PRO A 215 19.61 9.66 9.48
N GLY A 216 19.81 10.93 9.14
CA GLY A 216 19.66 11.45 7.79
C GLY A 216 20.09 12.91 7.70
N THR A 217 20.12 13.43 6.48
CA THR A 217 20.42 14.84 6.18
C THR A 217 19.29 15.51 5.41
N HIS A 218 18.44 14.71 4.77
CA HIS A 218 17.29 15.15 3.98
C HIS A 218 16.09 14.24 4.27
N PHE A 219 14.91 14.63 3.83
CA PHE A 219 13.79 13.73 3.64
C PHE A 219 13.30 13.80 2.18
N LEU A 220 12.68 12.71 1.72
CA LEU A 220 11.98 12.64 0.43
C LEU A 220 10.46 12.57 0.67
N GLY A 221 9.69 13.12 -0.27
CA GLY A 221 8.25 12.94 -0.36
C GLY A 221 7.86 11.79 -1.29
N HIS A 222 6.55 11.61 -1.46
CA HIS A 222 6.01 10.55 -2.32
C HIS A 222 6.31 10.79 -3.80
N GLU A 223 6.36 12.05 -4.22
CA GLU A 223 6.61 12.46 -5.61
C GLU A 223 8.11 12.61 -5.91
N GLY A 224 8.97 12.22 -4.97
CA GLY A 224 10.44 12.34 -5.05
C GLY A 224 10.96 13.74 -4.76
N GLU A 225 10.10 14.67 -4.34
CA GLU A 225 10.51 15.98 -3.83
C GLU A 225 11.33 15.83 -2.54
N HIS A 226 12.24 16.77 -2.25
CA HIS A 226 13.13 16.66 -1.09
C HIS A 226 13.19 17.93 -0.25
N GLY A 227 13.56 17.77 1.02
CA GLY A 227 13.74 18.86 1.98
C GLY A 227 14.76 18.52 3.07
N ASP A 228 15.10 19.51 3.88
CA ASP A 228 16.12 19.37 4.94
C ASP A 228 15.64 18.50 6.12
N TRP A 229 16.56 17.70 6.68
CA TRP A 229 16.33 16.91 7.90
C TRP A 229 17.55 16.94 8.83
N PRO A 230 17.38 16.95 10.16
CA PRO A 230 16.12 17.05 10.91
C PRO A 230 15.68 18.49 11.19
N ILE A 231 16.47 19.49 10.81
CA ILE A 231 16.13 20.91 11.03
C ILE A 231 15.36 21.44 9.83
N ASN A 232 14.11 21.82 10.05
CA ASN A 232 13.33 22.53 9.03
C ASN A 232 13.87 23.96 8.90
N LYS A 233 14.54 24.29 7.79
CA LYS A 233 15.14 25.61 7.59
C LYS A 233 14.14 26.76 7.48
N GLN A 234 12.89 26.50 7.12
CA GLN A 234 11.87 27.54 6.96
C GLN A 234 11.40 28.10 8.30
N ASN A 235 11.34 27.26 9.35
CA ASN A 235 10.85 27.67 10.68
C ASN A 235 11.84 27.44 11.83
N GLY A 236 13.01 26.87 11.56
CA GLY A 236 14.08 26.62 12.53
C GLY A 236 13.80 25.49 13.52
N LYS A 237 12.68 24.75 13.37
CA LYS A 237 12.31 23.68 14.29
C LYS A 237 13.05 22.38 13.97
N ASP A 238 13.45 21.68 15.02
CA ASP A 238 13.89 20.29 14.92
C ASP A 238 12.67 19.38 14.79
N VAL A 239 12.40 18.91 13.56
CA VAL A 239 11.23 18.07 13.25
C VAL A 239 11.43 16.60 13.64
N SER A 240 12.60 16.24 14.20
CA SER A 240 12.77 14.94 14.86
C SER A 240 12.01 14.84 16.19
N LEU A 241 11.50 15.95 16.73
CA LEU A 241 10.61 15.97 17.89
C LEU A 241 9.16 16.08 17.44
N TYR A 242 8.29 15.18 17.91
CA TYR A 242 6.88 15.16 17.50
C TYR A 242 6.17 16.50 17.73
N GLU A 243 6.36 17.08 18.91
CA GLU A 243 5.74 18.33 19.35
C GLU A 243 6.14 19.55 18.49
N ASN A 244 7.28 19.46 17.80
CA ASN A 244 7.75 20.51 16.88
C ASN A 244 7.11 20.45 15.49
N ASN A 245 6.32 19.40 15.18
CA ASN A 245 5.60 19.26 13.91
C ASN A 245 4.24 19.98 13.89
N ASN A 246 4.04 20.97 14.77
CA ASN A 246 2.82 21.76 14.93
C ASN A 246 2.67 22.90 13.89
N PHE A 247 2.75 22.56 12.60
CA PHE A 247 2.56 23.47 11.47
C PHE A 247 2.11 22.70 10.23
N GLY A 248 1.48 23.37 9.26
CA GLY A 248 1.06 22.75 8.00
C GLY A 248 0.05 21.59 8.18
N ALA A 249 -0.06 20.74 7.15
CA ALA A 249 -0.90 19.54 7.17
C ALA A 249 -0.13 18.33 7.78
N TYR A 250 -0.51 17.12 7.40
CA TYR A 250 0.20 15.88 7.74
C TYR A 250 1.67 15.91 7.30
N LYS A 251 2.50 15.05 7.90
CA LYS A 251 3.92 14.87 7.55
C LYS A 251 4.15 13.48 6.99
N SER A 252 4.99 13.40 5.96
CA SER A 252 5.48 12.16 5.37
C SER A 252 6.96 12.34 5.05
N TYR A 253 7.83 12.05 6.02
CA TYR A 253 9.28 12.21 5.88
C TYR A 253 9.93 10.87 5.57
N HIS A 254 10.36 10.65 4.32
CA HIS A 254 11.22 9.52 3.98
C HIS A 254 12.68 9.93 4.21
N VAL A 255 13.19 9.69 5.42
CA VAL A 255 14.50 10.19 5.85
C VAL A 255 15.62 9.54 5.04
N PHE A 256 16.48 10.38 4.48
CA PHE A 256 17.51 10.03 3.51
C PHE A 256 18.84 10.74 3.81
N GLY A 257 19.92 10.26 3.20
CA GLY A 257 21.20 10.99 3.18
C GLY A 257 22.27 10.51 4.16
N LYS A 258 22.01 9.44 4.92
CA LYS A 258 23.05 8.71 5.69
C LYS A 258 23.00 7.20 5.45
N TYR A 259 24.18 6.59 5.26
CA TYR A 259 24.39 5.14 5.19
C TYR A 259 24.25 4.55 6.59
N THR A 260 23.07 4.00 6.89
CA THR A 260 22.71 3.52 8.22
C THR A 260 21.71 2.37 8.15
N ASP A 261 21.86 1.41 9.06
CA ASP A 261 21.08 0.16 9.12
C ASP A 261 19.95 0.19 10.16
N PHE A 262 19.71 1.34 10.81
CA PHE A 262 18.76 1.43 11.91
C PHE A 262 17.93 2.72 11.87
N PHE A 263 16.80 2.68 12.59
CA PHE A 263 16.08 3.84 13.08
C PHE A 263 15.32 3.47 14.36
N GLY A 264 14.67 4.43 14.99
CA GLY A 264 13.69 4.13 16.02
C GLY A 264 13.08 5.37 16.64
N ALA A 265 12.63 5.22 17.88
CA ALA A 265 11.95 6.26 18.63
C ALA A 265 12.37 6.22 20.10
N TYR A 266 12.38 7.39 20.74
CA TYR A 266 12.66 7.51 22.17
C TYR A 266 11.65 8.45 22.84
N TRP A 267 11.01 7.98 23.90
CA TRP A 267 10.09 8.74 24.74
C TRP A 267 10.84 9.22 25.97
N HIS A 268 11.26 10.48 25.97
CA HIS A 268 12.14 11.02 27.02
C HIS A 268 11.49 11.01 28.40
N ASP A 269 10.18 11.24 28.50
CA ASP A 269 9.44 11.22 29.77
C ASP A 269 9.34 9.79 30.34
N ASP A 270 9.34 8.79 29.45
CA ASP A 270 9.20 7.37 29.80
C ASP A 270 10.55 6.68 30.07
N ASP A 271 11.67 7.34 29.73
CA ASP A 271 13.03 6.78 29.73
C ASP A 271 13.13 5.46 28.94
N PHE A 272 12.37 5.39 27.85
CA PHE A 272 12.06 4.19 27.09
C PHE A 272 12.06 4.49 25.59
N GLY A 273 12.30 3.50 24.75
CA GLY A 273 12.34 3.65 23.32
C GLY A 273 12.16 2.33 22.59
N MET A 274 12.23 2.40 21.27
CA MET A 274 12.27 1.25 20.39
C MET A 274 13.33 1.47 19.33
N ALA A 275 13.96 0.38 18.90
CA ALA A 275 14.85 0.40 17.76
C ALA A 275 14.46 -0.71 16.78
N ARG A 276 14.64 -0.36 15.52
CA ARG A 276 14.54 -1.25 14.36
C ARG A 276 15.91 -1.30 13.70
N TYR A 277 16.40 -2.51 13.44
CA TYR A 277 17.65 -2.75 12.71
C TYR A 277 17.41 -3.69 11.52
N GLY A 278 18.04 -3.41 10.39
CA GLY A 278 18.11 -4.27 9.21
C GLY A 278 19.11 -3.68 8.22
N GLY A 279 19.92 -4.53 7.57
CA GLY A 279 21.01 -4.09 6.70
C GLY A 279 20.56 -3.07 5.65
N HIS A 280 21.41 -2.09 5.33
CA HIS A 280 21.10 -1.05 4.35
C HIS A 280 20.81 -1.62 2.96
N GLU A 281 21.52 -2.68 2.56
CA GLU A 281 21.28 -3.45 1.34
C GLU A 281 19.89 -4.07 1.30
N ASP A 282 19.34 -4.37 2.47
CA ASP A 282 18.04 -4.97 2.60
C ASP A 282 16.94 -3.91 2.71
N LYS A 283 17.10 -2.89 3.54
CA LYS A 283 16.00 -2.00 3.94
C LYS A 283 16.47 -0.56 4.12
N ALA A 284 16.85 0.06 3.00
CA ALA A 284 17.34 1.42 2.94
C ALA A 284 16.27 2.49 3.27
N GLY A 285 14.99 2.21 3.01
CA GLY A 285 13.87 3.13 3.21
C GLY A 285 13.46 3.30 4.66
N LYS A 286 13.21 4.54 5.07
CA LYS A 286 12.81 4.91 6.45
C LYS A 286 11.80 6.04 6.39
N LYS A 287 10.56 5.79 6.79
CA LYS A 287 9.48 6.78 6.73
C LYS A 287 9.00 7.15 8.12
N ILE A 288 8.69 8.42 8.32
CA ILE A 288 7.90 8.92 9.46
C ILE A 288 6.63 9.51 8.88
N TRP A 289 5.47 9.12 9.41
CA TRP A 289 4.20 9.71 9.07
C TRP A 289 3.44 10.19 10.30
N ILE A 290 2.87 11.40 10.19
CA ILE A 290 2.19 12.13 11.27
C ILE A 290 0.89 12.72 10.71
N TRP A 291 -0.26 12.42 11.32
CA TRP A 291 -1.58 12.97 10.96
C TRP A 291 -1.65 14.51 10.88
N GLY A 292 -0.78 15.19 11.61
CA GLY A 292 -0.81 16.63 11.86
C GLY A 292 -1.36 16.96 13.25
N LEU A 293 -0.92 18.07 13.83
CA LEU A 293 -1.22 18.44 15.22
C LEU A 293 -2.36 19.47 15.34
N SER A 294 -2.95 19.90 14.22
CA SER A 294 -4.19 20.68 14.21
C SER A 294 -5.41 19.76 14.41
N GLN A 295 -6.61 20.34 14.56
CA GLN A 295 -7.83 19.54 14.70
C GLN A 295 -8.05 18.63 13.48
N GLN A 296 -7.57 19.03 12.29
CA GLN A 296 -7.59 18.22 11.07
C GLN A 296 -6.92 16.84 11.25
N GLY A 297 -5.78 16.78 11.94
CA GLY A 297 -5.09 15.51 12.22
C GLY A 297 -5.57 14.87 13.52
N MET A 298 -5.84 15.67 14.55
CA MET A 298 -6.24 15.16 15.87
C MET A 298 -7.64 14.52 15.89
N ILE A 299 -8.49 14.75 14.89
CA ILE A 299 -9.77 14.05 14.76
C ILE A 299 -9.60 12.51 14.65
N TRP A 300 -8.47 12.05 14.11
CA TRP A 300 -8.19 10.64 13.88
C TRP A 300 -7.96 9.82 15.15
N GLU A 301 -7.57 10.46 16.25
CA GLU A 301 -7.47 9.81 17.56
C GLU A 301 -8.81 9.15 17.94
N LYS A 302 -9.91 9.92 17.88
CA LYS A 302 -11.27 9.39 18.14
C LYS A 302 -11.71 8.38 17.09
N GLN A 303 -11.26 8.52 15.85
CA GLN A 303 -11.67 7.63 14.76
C GLN A 303 -11.01 6.25 14.82
N LEU A 304 -9.80 6.15 15.37
CA LEU A 304 -8.98 4.93 15.29
C LEU A 304 -8.72 4.26 16.65
N THR A 305 -8.92 4.96 17.75
CA THR A 305 -8.90 4.37 19.09
C THR A 305 -10.04 4.91 19.96
N ASP A 306 -10.20 4.32 21.13
CA ASP A 306 -11.12 4.78 22.16
C ASP A 306 -10.38 5.47 23.32
N THR A 307 -9.20 4.99 23.71
CA THR A 307 -8.48 5.46 24.91
C THR A 307 -6.95 5.56 24.79
N ASP A 308 -6.34 5.09 23.71
CA ASP A 308 -4.87 4.91 23.65
C ASP A 308 -4.10 6.16 23.18
N GLY A 309 -4.82 7.22 22.84
CA GLY A 309 -4.25 8.50 22.41
C GLY A 309 -3.87 8.55 20.94
N GLN A 310 -3.21 9.63 20.52
CA GLN A 310 -2.70 9.75 19.16
C GLN A 310 -1.45 8.87 18.94
N TYR A 311 -1.23 8.46 17.70
CA TYR A 311 -0.07 7.68 17.27
C TYR A 311 0.61 8.32 16.05
N SER A 312 1.83 7.88 15.75
CA SER A 312 2.55 8.12 14.50
C SER A 312 2.95 6.79 13.89
N GLU A 313 3.26 6.82 12.60
CA GLU A 313 3.78 5.66 11.90
C GLU A 313 5.25 5.84 11.62
N ILE A 314 6.03 4.82 11.92
CA ILE A 314 7.42 4.69 11.49
C ILE A 314 7.55 3.44 10.65
N GLN A 315 8.09 3.57 9.44
CA GLN A 315 8.06 2.51 8.45
C GLN A 315 9.44 2.19 7.90
N SER A 316 9.63 0.92 7.51
CA SER A 316 10.88 0.44 6.92
C SER A 316 10.63 -0.16 5.54
N GLY A 317 11.37 0.29 4.53
CA GLY A 317 11.12 -0.03 3.12
C GLY A 317 12.33 -0.57 2.37
N ARG A 318 12.09 -1.32 1.29
CA ARG A 318 13.16 -1.72 0.34
C ARG A 318 13.67 -0.54 -0.49
N LEU A 319 12.77 0.39 -0.84
CA LEU A 319 13.06 1.59 -1.63
C LEU A 319 13.20 2.83 -0.74
N PHE A 320 13.85 3.89 -1.24
CA PHE A 320 14.10 5.11 -0.43
C PHE A 320 12.81 5.85 -0.03
N ASN A 321 11.79 5.85 -0.88
CA ASN A 321 10.49 6.44 -0.63
C ASN A 321 9.35 5.52 -1.13
N GLN A 322 8.14 5.78 -0.66
CA GLN A 322 6.92 5.22 -1.24
C GLN A 322 6.56 6.05 -2.48
N THR A 323 7.08 5.65 -3.63
CA THR A 323 6.99 6.40 -4.88
C THR A 323 5.54 6.55 -5.35
N ALA A 324 5.22 7.73 -5.88
CA ALA A 324 3.99 8.08 -6.58
C ALA A 324 4.30 8.54 -8.02
N ASP A 325 3.27 8.83 -8.82
CA ASP A 325 3.35 9.06 -10.26
C ASP A 325 4.48 10.03 -10.68
N LYS A 326 4.66 11.18 -10.01
CA LYS A 326 5.68 12.18 -10.40
C LYS A 326 7.09 11.80 -9.97
N SER A 327 7.24 10.81 -9.10
CA SER A 327 8.54 10.24 -8.74
C SER A 327 9.28 9.71 -9.99
N THR A 328 8.53 9.32 -11.04
CA THR A 328 9.01 9.05 -12.42
C THR A 328 10.03 10.08 -12.92
N PHE A 329 9.81 11.36 -12.62
CA PHE A 329 10.62 12.48 -13.11
C PHE A 329 11.82 12.81 -12.20
N THR A 330 12.00 12.04 -11.13
CA THR A 330 13.09 12.20 -10.15
C THR A 330 14.06 11.01 -10.24
N PRO A 331 15.20 11.04 -9.53
CA PRO A 331 16.06 9.87 -9.40
C PRO A 331 15.41 8.69 -8.66
N PHE A 332 14.32 8.91 -7.93
CA PHE A 332 13.65 7.93 -7.08
C PHE A 332 12.47 7.30 -7.82
N LYS A 333 12.74 6.28 -8.62
CA LYS A 333 11.75 5.62 -9.47
C LYS A 333 11.14 4.39 -8.81
N HIS A 334 10.06 3.88 -9.41
CA HIS A 334 9.55 2.56 -9.11
C HIS A 334 10.59 1.51 -9.47
N LYS A 335 10.33 0.28 -9.02
CA LYS A 335 11.19 -0.86 -9.31
C LYS A 335 10.31 -2.04 -9.73
N SER A 336 10.77 -2.77 -10.72
CA SER A 336 10.18 -4.03 -11.13
C SER A 336 10.82 -5.23 -10.41
N PHE A 337 10.03 -6.29 -10.25
CA PHE A 337 10.39 -7.56 -9.67
C PHE A 337 10.57 -8.57 -10.81
N ALA A 338 11.82 -8.98 -11.06
CA ALA A 338 12.16 -9.82 -12.20
C ALA A 338 11.42 -11.18 -12.17
N PRO A 339 11.16 -11.80 -13.33
CA PRO A 339 10.55 -13.14 -13.43
C PRO A 339 11.37 -14.19 -12.67
N ASN A 340 10.71 -15.07 -11.92
CA ASN A 340 11.33 -16.15 -11.12
C ASN A 340 12.41 -15.67 -10.12
N ALA A 341 12.40 -14.38 -9.78
CA ALA A 341 13.28 -13.83 -8.76
C ALA A 341 12.72 -14.07 -7.36
N ALA A 342 13.62 -14.29 -6.40
CA ALA A 342 13.30 -14.44 -4.99
C ALA A 342 14.17 -13.50 -4.16
N ASP A 343 13.56 -12.81 -3.21
CA ASP A 343 14.26 -11.98 -2.24
C ASP A 343 13.97 -12.46 -0.81
N THR A 344 15.00 -12.39 0.05
CA THR A 344 14.86 -12.65 1.48
C THR A 344 15.68 -11.65 2.28
N TRP A 345 15.09 -11.15 3.37
CA TRP A 345 15.73 -10.19 4.28
C TRP A 345 15.23 -10.40 5.70
N THR A 346 15.96 -9.87 6.69
CA THR A 346 15.60 -9.96 8.11
C THR A 346 15.67 -8.60 8.79
N GLU A 347 14.65 -8.28 9.58
CA GLU A 347 14.61 -7.10 10.44
C GLU A 347 14.53 -7.50 11.92
N TYR A 348 15.09 -6.66 12.78
CA TYR A 348 15.15 -6.84 14.23
C TYR A 348 14.41 -5.70 14.92
N TRP A 349 13.60 -6.04 15.92
CA TRP A 349 12.74 -5.09 16.64
C TRP A 349 12.90 -5.29 18.14
N TYR A 350 13.20 -4.22 18.88
CA TYR A 350 13.43 -4.32 20.32
C TYR A 350 13.24 -3.02 21.10
N PRO A 351 12.98 -3.11 22.42
CA PRO A 351 12.90 -1.95 23.30
C PRO A 351 14.28 -1.40 23.68
N VAL A 352 14.35 -0.09 23.94
CA VAL A 352 15.56 0.62 24.39
C VAL A 352 15.31 1.26 25.75
N LEU A 353 15.98 0.78 26.79
CA LEU A 353 15.73 1.21 28.17
C LEU A 353 16.81 2.16 28.66
N LYS A 354 16.39 3.26 29.29
CA LYS A 354 17.23 4.11 30.16
C LYS A 354 18.51 4.67 29.52
N THR A 355 18.52 4.83 28.19
CA THR A 355 19.68 5.35 27.44
C THR A 355 19.63 6.86 27.20
N LYS A 356 18.54 7.56 27.52
CA LYS A 356 18.35 9.00 27.28
C LYS A 356 18.44 9.40 25.80
N GLY A 357 17.92 8.57 24.90
CA GLY A 357 18.12 8.60 23.44
C GLY A 357 19.09 7.52 22.98
N PHE A 358 19.43 7.46 21.70
CA PHE A 358 20.51 6.62 21.17
C PHE A 358 21.02 7.16 19.83
N VAL A 359 22.26 6.83 19.49
CA VAL A 359 22.97 7.32 18.29
C VAL A 359 23.35 6.19 17.32
N VAL A 360 23.33 4.94 17.78
CA VAL A 360 23.48 3.74 16.95
C VAL A 360 22.74 2.57 17.58
N ALA A 361 22.22 1.67 16.74
CA ALA A 361 21.52 0.46 17.16
C ALA A 361 21.77 -0.67 16.15
N ASN A 362 21.95 -1.91 16.65
CA ASN A 362 22.02 -3.13 15.81
C ASN A 362 21.57 -4.38 16.59
N GLN A 363 21.84 -5.59 16.10
CA GLN A 363 21.43 -6.83 16.76
C GLN A 363 22.06 -7.07 18.16
N TYR A 364 23.06 -6.30 18.59
CA TYR A 364 23.69 -6.42 19.91
C TYR A 364 23.09 -5.46 20.96
N GLY A 365 22.59 -4.31 20.53
CA GLY A 365 21.96 -3.32 21.41
C GLY A 365 21.92 -1.93 20.80
N ALA A 366 21.46 -0.97 21.62
CA ALA A 366 21.44 0.45 21.28
C ALA A 366 22.40 1.23 22.20
N LEU A 367 23.24 2.08 21.61
CA LEU A 367 24.22 2.91 22.30
C LEU A 367 23.81 4.38 22.20
N ASN A 368 23.94 5.10 23.31
CA ASN A 368 23.93 6.54 23.35
C ASN A 368 25.25 7.08 23.90
N VAL A 369 25.68 8.20 23.35
CA VAL A 369 26.89 8.90 23.76
C VAL A 369 26.53 10.37 23.93
N LYS A 370 26.75 10.92 25.12
CA LYS A 370 26.55 12.35 25.41
C LYS A 370 27.83 12.96 25.95
N TYR A 371 28.16 14.15 25.46
CA TYR A 371 29.21 14.97 26.06
C TYR A 371 28.61 16.28 26.52
N GLU A 372 28.50 16.47 27.84
CA GLU A 372 27.88 17.65 28.44
C GLU A 372 28.60 18.05 29.71
N ASN A 373 28.84 19.35 29.89
CA ASN A 373 29.51 19.92 31.07
C ASN A 373 30.86 19.25 31.41
N GLY A 374 31.62 18.83 30.40
CA GLY A 374 32.93 18.15 30.56
C GLY A 374 32.86 16.68 30.95
N TRP A 375 31.68 16.05 30.84
CA TRP A 375 31.47 14.62 31.11
C TRP A 375 31.13 13.87 29.84
N LEU A 376 31.91 12.83 29.55
CA LEU A 376 31.55 11.81 28.57
C LEU A 376 30.66 10.78 29.26
N LYS A 377 29.41 10.66 28.81
CA LYS A 377 28.40 9.73 29.31
C LYS A 377 28.10 8.68 28.26
N LEU A 378 28.17 7.42 28.66
CA LEU A 378 27.96 6.26 27.80
C LEU A 378 26.78 5.48 28.35
N TYR A 379 25.77 5.25 27.52
CA TYR A 379 24.61 4.42 27.85
C TYR A 379 24.45 3.33 26.80
N LEU A 380 24.47 2.07 27.20
CA LEU A 380 24.34 0.94 26.29
C LEU A 380 23.24 0.02 26.79
N ASN A 381 22.17 -0.13 26.01
CA ASN A 381 21.11 -1.10 26.25
C ASN A 381 21.38 -2.38 25.43
N PRO A 382 21.94 -3.44 26.02
CA PRO A 382 22.18 -4.70 25.33
C PRO A 382 20.87 -5.47 25.12
N VAL A 383 20.74 -6.18 24.00
CA VAL A 383 19.59 -7.07 23.71
C VAL A 383 19.97 -8.55 23.70
N GLN A 384 21.21 -8.85 24.05
CA GLN A 384 21.71 -10.22 24.20
C GLN A 384 22.80 -10.26 25.26
N LYS A 385 23.14 -11.46 25.76
CA LYS A 385 24.31 -11.63 26.64
C LYS A 385 25.59 -11.42 25.83
N LEU A 386 26.50 -10.58 26.30
CA LEU A 386 27.85 -10.45 25.73
C LEU A 386 28.87 -9.99 26.77
N THR A 387 30.11 -10.45 26.61
CA THR A 387 31.27 -9.96 27.36
C THR A 387 32.28 -9.45 26.36
N ASP A 388 32.46 -8.13 26.31
CA ASP A 388 33.25 -7.47 25.27
C ASP A 388 33.91 -6.21 25.82
N THR A 389 34.77 -5.58 25.01
CA THR A 389 35.39 -4.29 25.36
C THR A 389 34.61 -3.14 24.74
N LEU A 390 34.19 -2.18 25.57
CA LEU A 390 33.69 -0.88 25.18
C LEU A 390 34.85 0.11 25.15
N GLN A 391 35.09 0.72 23.99
CA GLN A 391 36.20 1.64 23.78
C GLN A 391 35.70 2.94 23.15
N VAL A 392 36.27 4.07 23.58
CA VAL A 392 36.08 5.39 22.96
C VAL A 392 37.43 5.94 22.55
N LYS A 393 37.52 6.40 21.30
CA LYS A 393 38.66 7.14 20.76
C LYS A 393 38.27 8.58 20.48
N ASP A 394 39.15 9.53 20.77
CA ASP A 394 39.12 10.90 20.26
C ASP A 394 40.23 11.03 19.21
N GLY A 395 39.85 11.06 17.93
CA GLY A 395 40.78 10.79 16.82
C GLY A 395 41.39 9.39 16.95
N ASP A 396 42.72 9.31 16.93
CA ASP A 396 43.46 8.04 17.08
C ASP A 396 43.71 7.65 18.56
N LYS A 397 43.45 8.56 19.49
CA LYS A 397 43.76 8.36 20.91
C LYS A 397 42.61 7.65 21.62
N ILE A 398 42.89 6.49 22.22
CA ILE A 398 41.95 5.82 23.14
C ILE A 398 41.84 6.65 24.43
N VAL A 399 40.62 7.12 24.73
CA VAL A 399 40.33 7.95 25.92
C VAL A 399 39.48 7.20 26.95
N TYR A 400 38.83 6.11 26.56
CA TYR A 400 38.07 5.22 27.45
C TYR A 400 38.20 3.78 26.94
N ASN A 401 38.37 2.82 27.86
CA ASN A 401 38.46 1.40 27.53
C ASN A 401 38.03 0.56 28.74
N LYS A 402 36.97 -0.25 28.59
CA LYS A 402 36.42 -1.05 29.68
C LYS A 402 35.86 -2.36 29.18
N THR A 403 36.21 -3.46 29.84
CA THR A 403 35.52 -4.74 29.65
C THR A 403 34.15 -4.65 30.32
N VAL A 404 33.10 -4.91 29.55
CA VAL A 404 31.71 -4.90 30.01
C VAL A 404 31.13 -6.32 29.93
N VAL A 405 30.39 -6.70 30.97
CA VAL A 405 29.56 -7.92 30.98
C VAL A 405 28.13 -7.46 30.91
N LEU A 406 27.48 -7.74 29.80
CA LEU A 406 26.17 -7.22 29.44
C LEU A 406 25.15 -8.34 29.44
N THR A 407 24.00 -8.06 30.03
CA THR A 407 22.84 -8.96 30.08
C THR A 407 21.64 -8.25 29.48
N PRO A 408 20.75 -8.93 28.74
CA PRO A 408 19.67 -8.27 27.99
C PRO A 408 18.85 -7.33 28.87
N LEU A 409 18.56 -6.12 28.33
CA LEU A 409 17.76 -5.05 28.93
C LEU A 409 18.28 -4.46 30.25
N ASN A 410 19.46 -4.89 30.71
CA ASN A 410 20.17 -4.22 31.81
C ASN A 410 21.09 -3.16 31.22
N THR A 411 20.61 -1.92 31.16
CA THR A 411 21.34 -0.78 30.63
C THR A 411 22.65 -0.56 31.39
N PHE A 412 23.76 -0.63 30.66
CA PHE A 412 25.05 -0.16 31.14
C PHE A 412 25.08 1.37 31.06
N ALA A 413 25.47 2.02 32.15
CA ALA A 413 25.66 3.46 32.20
C ALA A 413 27.00 3.78 32.88
N ASP A 414 27.81 4.63 32.25
CA ASP A 414 29.06 5.13 32.81
C ASP A 414 29.23 6.61 32.47
N SER A 415 29.95 7.34 33.32
CA SER A 415 30.23 8.75 33.12
C SER A 415 31.63 9.09 33.60
N VAL A 416 32.44 9.67 32.73
CA VAL A 416 33.83 10.00 33.03
C VAL A 416 34.09 11.47 32.70
N LYS A 417 34.65 12.19 33.66
CA LYS A 417 35.05 13.58 33.47
C LYS A 417 36.33 13.62 32.64
N MET A 418 36.26 14.21 31.46
CA MET A 418 37.40 14.31 30.55
C MET A 418 37.18 15.45 29.56
N ASN A 419 38.27 15.99 29.02
CA ASN A 419 38.19 16.94 27.92
C ASN A 419 38.41 16.20 26.61
N VAL A 420 37.39 16.15 25.76
CA VAL A 420 37.42 15.49 24.45
C VAL A 420 36.69 16.32 23.41
N ASN A 421 37.02 16.11 22.14
CA ASN A 421 36.25 16.68 21.05
C ASN A 421 35.02 15.80 20.76
N ALA A 422 33.84 16.25 21.22
CA ALA A 422 32.58 15.51 21.06
C ALA A 422 32.18 15.25 19.59
N ALA A 423 32.66 16.05 18.64
CA ALA A 423 32.41 15.90 17.21
C ALA A 423 33.43 14.99 16.50
N ASN A 424 34.30 14.30 17.24
CA ASN A 424 35.36 13.45 16.69
C ASN A 424 35.61 12.18 17.52
N LEU A 425 34.53 11.62 18.09
CA LEU A 425 34.58 10.40 18.89
C LEU A 425 34.22 9.19 18.06
N VAL A 426 35.00 8.12 18.20
CA VAL A 426 34.63 6.79 17.70
C VAL A 426 34.41 5.86 18.88
N VAL A 427 33.20 5.32 19.02
CA VAL A 427 32.85 4.36 20.06
C VAL A 427 32.66 2.98 19.45
N THR A 428 33.31 1.98 20.02
CA THR A 428 33.24 0.59 19.55
C THR A 428 32.94 -0.37 20.68
N LEU A 429 32.15 -1.41 20.40
CA LEU A 429 31.94 -2.56 21.26
C LEU A 429 32.48 -3.82 20.57
N GLY A 430 33.33 -4.59 21.27
CA GLY A 430 33.84 -5.87 20.77
C GLY A 430 34.62 -5.74 19.46
N GLY A 431 35.39 -4.65 19.31
CA GLY A 431 36.12 -4.31 18.08
C GLY A 431 35.22 -3.62 17.05
N ASN A 432 34.34 -4.37 16.40
CA ASN A 432 33.46 -3.87 15.34
C ASN A 432 32.01 -4.40 15.42
N LYS A 433 31.63 -5.05 16.52
CA LYS A 433 30.25 -5.55 16.71
C LYS A 433 29.24 -4.41 16.72
N LEU A 434 29.60 -3.25 17.26
CA LEU A 434 28.83 -2.01 17.20
C LEU A 434 29.83 -0.85 17.11
N VAL A 435 29.61 0.06 16.16
CA VAL A 435 30.50 1.20 15.89
C VAL A 435 29.65 2.46 15.75
N TYR A 436 30.08 3.53 16.41
CA TYR A 436 29.52 4.87 16.25
C TYR A 436 30.65 5.86 16.00
N ASP A 437 30.52 6.67 14.95
CA ASP A 437 31.38 7.81 14.66
C ASP A 437 30.56 9.10 14.85
N SER A 438 30.99 9.98 15.75
CA SER A 438 30.28 11.19 16.12
C SER A 438 30.53 12.39 15.21
N LYS A 439 31.36 12.23 14.17
CA LYS A 439 31.55 13.29 13.18
C LYS A 439 30.21 13.66 12.52
N PRO A 440 29.90 14.95 12.34
CA PRO A 440 28.63 15.37 11.74
C PRO A 440 28.38 14.76 10.35
N ASP A 441 29.44 14.61 9.57
CA ASP A 441 29.45 14.05 8.22
C ASP A 441 29.63 12.53 8.16
N ALA A 442 29.80 11.85 9.29
CA ALA A 442 29.90 10.40 9.33
C ALA A 442 28.68 9.75 8.68
N GLY A 443 28.96 8.85 7.74
CA GLY A 443 27.96 8.11 6.97
C GLY A 443 27.18 8.95 5.95
N ASN A 444 27.48 10.23 5.75
CA ASN A 444 26.77 11.03 4.73
C ASN A 444 26.97 10.41 3.34
N ILE A 445 25.87 10.24 2.60
CA ILE A 445 25.91 9.78 1.21
C ILE A 445 25.74 10.96 0.25
N SER A 446 26.41 10.90 -0.90
CA SER A 446 26.38 11.94 -1.94
C SER A 446 25.58 11.51 -3.18
N ARG A 447 24.44 10.84 -2.97
CA ARG A 447 23.54 10.45 -4.06
C ARG A 447 22.83 11.70 -4.63
N PRO A 448 22.56 11.76 -5.94
CA PRO A 448 21.81 12.86 -6.53
C PRO A 448 20.36 12.86 -6.03
N LEU A 449 19.84 14.04 -5.70
CA LEU A 449 18.43 14.25 -5.31
C LEU A 449 17.55 14.71 -6.47
N ASP A 450 18.14 15.35 -7.48
CA ASP A 450 17.45 15.89 -8.63
C ASP A 450 17.88 15.17 -9.93
N SER A 451 16.95 15.04 -10.87
CA SER A 451 17.25 14.64 -12.24
C SER A 451 18.03 15.74 -12.98
N PRO A 452 18.82 15.43 -14.03
CA PRO A 452 19.46 16.45 -14.85
C PRO A 452 18.45 17.43 -15.44
N LYS A 453 18.73 18.74 -15.35
CA LYS A 453 17.80 19.80 -15.80
C LYS A 453 17.59 19.83 -17.31
N ASP A 454 18.53 19.27 -18.05
CA ASP A 454 18.56 19.18 -19.51
C ASP A 454 18.10 17.82 -20.05
N PHE A 455 17.60 16.92 -19.19
CA PHE A 455 17.04 15.65 -19.63
C PHE A 455 15.70 15.87 -20.34
N ASP A 456 15.60 15.44 -21.61
CA ASP A 456 14.36 15.49 -22.37
C ASP A 456 13.45 14.28 -22.08
N TRP A 457 12.46 14.50 -21.22
CA TRP A 457 11.42 13.51 -20.89
C TRP A 457 10.52 13.14 -22.07
N ASN A 458 10.57 13.86 -23.19
CA ASN A 458 9.82 13.55 -24.42
C ASN A 458 10.69 12.92 -25.53
N SER A 459 11.96 12.64 -25.23
CA SER A 459 12.82 11.81 -26.08
C SER A 459 12.30 10.36 -26.13
N ALA A 460 12.79 9.55 -27.08
CA ALA A 460 12.44 8.12 -27.14
C ALA A 460 12.75 7.41 -25.81
N TYR A 461 13.91 7.70 -25.21
CA TYR A 461 14.29 7.15 -23.90
C TYR A 461 13.42 7.67 -22.75
N GLY A 462 13.15 8.99 -22.71
CA GLY A 462 12.31 9.60 -21.68
C GLY A 462 10.86 9.08 -21.69
N LEU A 463 10.31 8.81 -22.87
CA LEU A 463 8.98 8.20 -23.04
C LEU A 463 8.98 6.71 -22.70
N TYR A 464 10.05 5.98 -23.04
CA TYR A 464 10.24 4.59 -22.59
C TYR A 464 10.26 4.48 -21.06
N ILE A 465 11.03 5.34 -20.37
CA ILE A 465 11.07 5.35 -18.90
C ILE A 465 9.68 5.55 -18.31
N GLN A 466 8.93 6.54 -18.80
CA GLN A 466 7.54 6.76 -18.37
C GLN A 466 6.66 5.51 -18.61
N GLY A 467 6.83 4.84 -19.76
CA GLY A 467 6.11 3.62 -20.08
C GLY A 467 6.43 2.46 -19.12
N ALA A 468 7.71 2.25 -18.81
CA ALA A 468 8.16 1.24 -17.85
C ALA A 468 7.66 1.54 -16.43
N GLU A 469 7.81 2.79 -15.97
CA GLU A 469 7.31 3.22 -14.65
C GLU A 469 5.79 3.04 -14.50
N PHE A 470 5.02 3.24 -15.58
CA PHE A 470 3.59 2.97 -15.56
C PHE A 470 3.26 1.47 -15.50
N ILE A 471 4.08 0.59 -16.07
CA ILE A 471 3.93 -0.87 -15.89
C ILE A 471 4.17 -1.25 -14.42
N ASP A 472 5.20 -0.67 -13.80
CA ASP A 472 5.54 -0.91 -12.39
C ASP A 472 4.48 -0.35 -11.41
N GLN A 473 3.56 0.47 -11.90
CA GLN A 473 2.38 0.97 -11.18
C GLN A 473 1.06 0.26 -11.59
N LYS A 474 1.13 -0.73 -12.48
CA LYS A 474 -0.02 -1.38 -13.14
C LYS A 474 -0.93 -0.44 -13.93
N MET A 475 -0.42 0.71 -14.37
CA MET A 475 -1.12 1.67 -15.23
C MET A 475 -0.94 1.31 -16.71
N TYR A 476 -1.31 0.08 -17.08
CA TYR A 476 -1.07 -0.50 -18.41
C TYR A 476 -1.57 0.35 -19.60
N PRO A 477 -2.77 0.99 -19.56
CA PRO A 477 -3.19 1.85 -20.65
C PRO A 477 -2.30 3.09 -20.84
N SER A 478 -1.83 3.69 -19.74
CA SER A 478 -0.90 4.82 -19.77
C SER A 478 0.48 4.39 -20.25
N ALA A 479 0.94 3.20 -19.85
CA ALA A 479 2.18 2.60 -20.33
C ALA A 479 2.17 2.41 -21.84
N GLU A 480 1.10 1.84 -22.40
CA GLU A 480 0.96 1.62 -23.84
C GLU A 480 1.08 2.93 -24.62
N ILE A 481 0.39 3.99 -24.17
CA ILE A 481 0.46 5.32 -24.80
C ILE A 481 1.91 5.84 -24.84
N LYS A 482 2.65 5.70 -23.74
CA LYS A 482 4.03 6.21 -23.64
C LYS A 482 5.02 5.38 -24.44
N LEU A 483 4.91 4.05 -24.41
CA LEU A 483 5.74 3.15 -25.21
C LEU A 483 5.47 3.32 -26.72
N GLN A 484 4.20 3.51 -27.13
CA GLN A 484 3.86 3.85 -28.51
C GLN A 484 4.48 5.18 -28.92
N ALA A 485 4.40 6.21 -28.08
CA ALA A 485 5.02 7.50 -28.35
C ALA A 485 6.56 7.40 -28.47
N ALA A 486 7.21 6.56 -27.65
CA ALA A 486 8.65 6.26 -27.78
C ALA A 486 8.98 5.64 -29.15
N LEU A 487 8.21 4.62 -29.56
CA LEU A 487 8.39 3.95 -30.86
C LEU A 487 8.00 4.81 -32.06
N GLN A 488 7.16 5.83 -31.89
CA GLN A 488 6.91 6.83 -32.92
C GLN A 488 8.11 7.77 -33.11
N LYS A 489 8.86 8.05 -32.04
CA LYS A 489 10.09 8.86 -32.10
C LYS A 489 11.25 8.07 -32.70
N ASP A 490 11.39 6.82 -32.30
CA ASP A 490 12.37 5.89 -32.85
C ASP A 490 11.74 4.48 -32.97
N PRO A 491 11.31 4.07 -34.18
CA PRO A 491 10.69 2.78 -34.41
C PRO A 491 11.56 1.58 -34.07
N ASN A 492 12.88 1.75 -33.97
CA ASN A 492 13.85 0.70 -33.69
C ASN A 492 14.43 0.81 -32.27
N TYR A 493 13.79 1.60 -31.39
CA TYR A 493 14.25 1.73 -30.02
C TYR A 493 14.05 0.43 -29.24
N LEU A 494 15.12 -0.36 -29.14
CA LEU A 494 15.12 -1.73 -28.63
C LEU A 494 14.45 -1.88 -27.24
N PRO A 495 14.76 -1.05 -26.22
CA PRO A 495 14.12 -1.20 -24.91
C PRO A 495 12.60 -1.01 -24.94
N ALA A 496 12.08 -0.10 -25.77
CA ALA A 496 10.63 0.08 -25.92
C ALA A 496 9.99 -1.07 -26.70
N LEU A 497 10.68 -1.67 -27.67
CA LEU A 497 10.17 -2.87 -28.37
C LEU A 497 10.00 -4.04 -27.40
N VAL A 498 11.01 -4.30 -26.57
CA VAL A 498 11.00 -5.38 -25.56
C VAL A 498 9.91 -5.13 -24.52
N LYS A 499 9.87 -3.93 -23.93
CA LYS A 499 8.89 -3.58 -22.89
C LYS A 499 7.45 -3.53 -23.44
N MET A 500 7.26 -3.12 -24.70
CA MET A 500 5.97 -3.23 -25.38
C MET A 500 5.59 -4.69 -25.63
N ALA A 501 6.52 -5.57 -25.99
CA ALA A 501 6.23 -6.98 -26.19
C ALA A 501 5.75 -7.65 -24.89
N GLU A 502 6.38 -7.35 -23.76
CA GLU A 502 5.91 -7.75 -22.44
C GLU A 502 4.48 -7.26 -22.17
N LEU A 503 4.21 -5.97 -22.41
CA LEU A 503 2.87 -5.40 -22.22
C LEU A 503 1.82 -6.08 -23.12
N GLN A 504 2.15 -6.37 -24.38
CA GLN A 504 1.24 -7.07 -25.28
C GLN A 504 1.03 -8.54 -24.90
N TYR A 505 2.05 -9.19 -24.31
CA TYR A 505 1.90 -10.51 -23.69
C TYR A 505 0.94 -10.46 -22.50
N HIS A 506 1.12 -9.49 -21.58
CA HIS A 506 0.19 -9.25 -20.48
C HIS A 506 -1.24 -9.02 -20.99
N ASN A 507 -1.40 -8.22 -22.04
CA ASN A 507 -2.69 -7.93 -22.68
C ASN A 507 -3.25 -9.12 -23.47
N MET A 508 -2.61 -10.29 -23.48
CA MET A 508 -3.03 -11.50 -24.20
C MET A 508 -3.10 -11.30 -25.72
N ARG A 509 -2.30 -10.37 -26.25
CA ARG A 509 -2.10 -10.09 -27.68
C ARG A 509 -0.82 -10.76 -28.18
N TYR A 510 -0.74 -12.08 -28.01
CA TYR A 510 0.49 -12.86 -28.22
C TYR A 510 1.06 -12.74 -29.64
N ALA A 511 0.22 -12.66 -30.67
CA ALA A 511 0.68 -12.49 -32.04
C ALA A 511 1.36 -11.13 -32.26
N GLU A 512 0.81 -10.05 -31.67
CA GLU A 512 1.39 -8.70 -31.75
C GLU A 512 2.70 -8.64 -30.95
N ALA A 513 2.71 -9.24 -29.76
CA ALA A 513 3.91 -9.39 -28.93
C ALA A 513 5.05 -10.12 -29.68
N LEU A 514 4.74 -11.20 -30.40
CA LEU A 514 5.73 -11.96 -31.18
C LEU A 514 6.34 -11.12 -32.31
N GLN A 515 5.57 -10.25 -32.96
CA GLN A 515 6.12 -9.36 -34.00
C GLN A 515 7.10 -8.34 -33.40
N LEU A 516 6.80 -7.82 -32.21
CA LEU A 516 7.67 -6.89 -31.50
C LEU A 516 8.99 -7.56 -31.09
N THR A 517 8.96 -8.78 -30.55
CA THR A 517 10.20 -9.50 -30.20
C THR A 517 11.01 -9.90 -31.43
N LYS A 518 10.36 -10.36 -32.52
CA LYS A 518 11.06 -10.63 -33.79
C LYS A 518 11.73 -9.38 -34.36
N LYS A 519 11.10 -8.20 -34.21
CA LYS A 519 11.71 -6.93 -34.58
C LYS A 519 12.88 -6.56 -33.66
N ALA A 520 12.75 -6.76 -32.36
CA ALA A 520 13.85 -6.54 -31.41
C ALA A 520 15.07 -7.42 -31.74
N LEU A 521 14.85 -8.71 -32.01
CA LEU A 521 15.90 -9.69 -32.33
C LEU A 521 16.58 -9.46 -33.69
N SER A 522 15.92 -8.77 -34.63
CA SER A 522 16.56 -8.37 -35.89
C SER A 522 17.48 -7.16 -35.75
N ILE A 523 17.36 -6.42 -34.63
CA ILE A 523 18.26 -5.32 -34.25
C ILE A 523 19.42 -5.87 -33.43
N ASP A 524 19.13 -6.66 -32.40
CA ASP A 524 20.12 -7.36 -31.59
C ASP A 524 19.63 -8.78 -31.25
N THR A 525 20.20 -9.76 -31.94
CA THR A 525 19.84 -11.18 -31.77
C THR A 525 20.25 -11.73 -30.41
N TYR A 526 21.17 -11.07 -29.68
CA TYR A 526 21.65 -11.52 -28.37
C TYR A 526 21.07 -10.70 -27.20
N ASP A 527 20.12 -9.79 -27.46
CA ASP A 527 19.44 -9.08 -26.38
C ASP A 527 18.68 -10.07 -25.47
N GLY A 528 18.96 -10.01 -24.17
CA GLY A 528 18.46 -10.98 -23.20
C GLY A 528 16.94 -10.90 -23.01
N GLY A 529 16.39 -9.68 -22.91
CA GLY A 529 14.96 -9.48 -22.72
C GLY A 529 14.15 -9.86 -23.96
N ALA A 530 14.64 -9.48 -25.15
CA ALA A 530 14.02 -9.86 -26.42
C ALA A 530 13.93 -11.38 -26.59
N ASN A 531 15.02 -12.12 -26.32
CA ASN A 531 15.04 -13.58 -26.39
C ASN A 531 14.17 -14.23 -25.32
N TYR A 532 14.18 -13.70 -24.09
CA TYR A 532 13.35 -14.21 -23.00
C TYR A 532 11.85 -14.12 -23.35
N TYR A 533 11.37 -12.93 -23.71
CA TYR A 533 9.96 -12.77 -24.09
C TYR A 533 9.64 -13.49 -25.41
N TYR A 534 10.58 -13.61 -26.35
CA TYR A 534 10.41 -14.48 -27.53
C TYR A 534 10.15 -15.93 -27.12
N GLY A 535 10.92 -16.46 -26.16
CA GLY A 535 10.71 -17.78 -25.57
C GLY A 535 9.33 -17.94 -24.92
N VAL A 536 8.99 -17.02 -24.02
CA VAL A 536 7.71 -17.00 -23.29
C VAL A 536 6.51 -16.93 -24.24
N ILE A 537 6.54 -16.03 -25.23
CA ILE A 537 5.45 -15.83 -26.18
C ILE A 537 5.28 -17.06 -27.09
N ASN A 538 6.38 -17.64 -27.60
CA ASN A 538 6.30 -18.84 -28.42
C ASN A 538 5.81 -20.06 -27.63
N ALA A 539 6.19 -20.19 -26.35
CA ALA A 539 5.65 -21.24 -25.48
C ALA A 539 4.13 -21.13 -25.34
N GLN A 540 3.62 -19.91 -25.16
CA GLN A 540 2.19 -19.63 -25.07
C GLN A 540 1.43 -19.90 -26.39
N LEU A 541 2.07 -19.64 -27.54
CA LEU A 541 1.51 -19.94 -28.88
C LEU A 541 1.63 -21.42 -29.27
N GLY A 542 2.34 -22.24 -28.49
CA GLY A 542 2.59 -23.65 -28.80
C GLY A 542 3.73 -23.91 -29.79
N ASN A 543 4.54 -22.88 -30.10
CA ASN A 543 5.72 -22.99 -30.96
C ASN A 543 6.92 -23.48 -30.14
N THR A 544 6.89 -24.74 -29.70
CA THR A 544 7.83 -25.27 -28.70
C THR A 544 9.31 -25.17 -29.10
N ILE A 545 9.65 -25.34 -30.38
CA ILE A 545 11.05 -25.27 -30.83
C ILE A 545 11.60 -23.84 -30.76
N ASP A 546 10.83 -22.87 -31.27
CA ASP A 546 11.18 -21.45 -31.18
C ASP A 546 11.23 -20.98 -29.73
N ALA A 547 10.37 -21.53 -28.86
CA ALA A 547 10.39 -21.23 -27.44
C ALA A 547 11.71 -21.68 -26.78
N LYS A 548 12.17 -22.91 -27.09
CA LYS A 548 13.44 -23.45 -26.59
C LYS A 548 14.63 -22.62 -27.08
N ASP A 549 14.67 -22.28 -28.36
CA ASP A 549 15.71 -21.43 -28.95
C ASP A 549 15.80 -20.07 -28.22
N GLY A 550 14.67 -19.40 -28.03
CA GLY A 550 14.62 -18.13 -27.29
C GLY A 550 15.15 -18.26 -25.86
N PHE A 551 14.74 -19.31 -25.13
CA PHE A 551 15.23 -19.53 -23.76
C PHE A 551 16.72 -19.91 -23.70
N ASP A 552 17.22 -20.72 -24.63
CA ASP A 552 18.64 -21.11 -24.69
C ASP A 552 19.52 -19.86 -24.83
N ILE A 553 19.14 -18.91 -25.70
CA ILE A 553 19.87 -17.65 -25.89
C ILE A 553 19.66 -16.68 -24.73
N ALA A 554 18.43 -16.57 -24.19
CA ALA A 554 18.15 -15.74 -23.02
C ALA A 554 18.98 -16.14 -21.79
N GLY A 555 19.32 -17.43 -21.67
CA GLY A 555 20.20 -17.98 -20.64
C GLY A 555 21.59 -17.31 -20.56
N LEU A 556 22.04 -16.63 -21.62
CA LEU A 556 23.30 -15.89 -21.61
C LEU A 556 23.23 -14.64 -20.72
N SER A 557 22.05 -14.01 -20.56
CA SER A 557 21.85 -12.83 -19.72
C SER A 557 21.64 -13.20 -18.25
N MET A 558 22.37 -12.56 -17.34
CA MET A 558 22.20 -12.79 -15.88
C MET A 558 20.77 -12.49 -15.41
N ASP A 559 20.14 -11.47 -15.98
CA ASP A 559 18.82 -10.99 -15.54
C ASP A 559 17.71 -12.01 -15.84
N TYR A 560 17.87 -12.81 -16.91
CA TYR A 560 16.87 -13.79 -17.36
C TYR A 560 17.34 -15.24 -17.22
N ARG A 561 18.58 -15.50 -16.80
CA ARG A 561 19.18 -16.85 -16.83
C ARG A 561 18.37 -17.90 -16.09
N SER A 562 18.00 -17.62 -14.83
CA SER A 562 17.23 -18.57 -14.02
C SER A 562 15.85 -18.81 -14.64
N ALA A 563 15.14 -17.73 -14.97
CA ALA A 563 13.81 -17.78 -15.56
C ALA A 563 13.80 -18.51 -16.93
N ALA A 564 14.83 -18.34 -17.75
CA ALA A 564 14.96 -19.01 -19.03
C ALA A 564 15.19 -20.52 -18.88
N TYR A 565 16.08 -20.94 -17.97
CA TYR A 565 16.27 -22.36 -17.65
C TYR A 565 15.02 -22.99 -17.04
N ASN A 566 14.29 -22.24 -16.21
CA ASN A 566 12.98 -22.66 -15.71
C ASN A 566 11.98 -22.86 -16.86
N GLY A 567 11.91 -21.90 -17.81
CA GLY A 567 11.12 -22.03 -19.04
C GLY A 567 11.44 -23.31 -19.82
N LEU A 568 12.72 -23.63 -20.01
CA LEU A 568 13.16 -24.88 -20.66
C LEU A 568 12.75 -26.13 -19.89
N SER A 569 12.90 -26.11 -18.56
CA SER A 569 12.46 -27.19 -17.69
C SER A 569 10.97 -27.47 -17.84
N ASN A 570 10.13 -26.43 -17.80
CA ASN A 570 8.69 -26.54 -17.93
C ASN A 570 8.25 -27.06 -19.32
N LEU A 571 8.95 -26.65 -20.39
CA LEU A 571 8.71 -27.21 -21.72
C LEU A 571 9.04 -28.71 -21.77
N HIS A 572 10.10 -29.16 -21.10
CA HIS A 572 10.45 -30.57 -21.02
C HIS A 572 9.52 -31.38 -20.13
N ILE A 573 8.97 -30.81 -19.04
CA ILE A 573 7.87 -31.42 -18.27
C ILE A 573 6.66 -31.68 -19.18
N LYS A 574 6.27 -30.68 -19.99
CA LYS A 574 5.14 -30.79 -20.93
C LYS A 574 5.36 -31.86 -21.99
N GLU A 575 6.61 -32.07 -22.41
CA GLU A 575 7.04 -33.15 -23.31
C GLU A 575 7.22 -34.50 -22.61
N LYS A 576 7.08 -34.56 -21.28
CA LYS A 576 7.37 -35.73 -20.43
C LYS A 576 8.82 -36.22 -20.51
N ASN A 577 9.75 -35.31 -20.82
CA ASN A 577 11.19 -35.57 -20.80
C ASN A 577 11.75 -35.17 -19.43
N TRP A 578 11.55 -36.04 -18.44
CA TRP A 578 11.86 -35.78 -17.03
C TRP A 578 13.34 -35.53 -16.78
N ASP A 579 14.23 -36.26 -17.45
CA ASP A 579 15.68 -36.10 -17.29
C ASP A 579 16.15 -34.72 -17.74
N LYS A 580 15.62 -34.22 -18.87
CA LYS A 580 15.94 -32.87 -19.34
C LYS A 580 15.30 -31.78 -18.48
N ALA A 581 14.10 -32.02 -17.96
CA ALA A 581 13.48 -31.11 -16.99
C ALA A 581 14.38 -30.95 -15.75
N LEU A 582 14.85 -32.06 -15.17
CA LEU A 582 15.80 -32.04 -14.06
C LEU A 582 17.11 -31.32 -14.42
N GLU A 583 17.69 -31.58 -15.60
CA GLU A 583 18.93 -30.90 -16.03
C GLU A 583 18.77 -29.36 -16.03
N PHE A 584 17.69 -28.85 -16.61
CA PHE A 584 17.48 -27.41 -16.69
C PHE A 584 17.02 -26.79 -15.37
N ALA A 585 16.21 -27.49 -14.57
CA ALA A 585 15.86 -27.03 -13.23
C ALA A 585 17.09 -26.90 -12.34
N SER A 586 17.99 -27.90 -12.34
CA SER A 586 19.27 -27.83 -11.62
C SER A 586 20.17 -26.70 -12.14
N LYS A 587 20.15 -26.39 -13.45
CA LYS A 587 20.84 -25.20 -13.99
C LYS A 587 20.26 -23.90 -13.44
N ALA A 588 18.94 -23.74 -13.38
CA ALA A 588 18.30 -22.57 -12.77
C ALA A 588 18.75 -22.40 -11.31
N LEU A 589 18.68 -23.49 -10.52
CA LEU A 589 19.06 -23.50 -9.11
C LEU A 589 20.53 -23.19 -8.84
N SER A 590 21.42 -23.44 -9.81
CA SER A 590 22.83 -23.06 -9.71
C SER A 590 23.07 -21.54 -9.71
N PHE A 591 22.12 -20.76 -10.26
CA PHE A 591 22.17 -19.29 -10.29
C PHE A 591 21.17 -18.64 -9.34
N ASN A 592 20.06 -19.30 -9.04
CA ASN A 592 19.09 -18.89 -8.03
C ASN A 592 18.62 -20.10 -7.22
N LYS A 593 19.29 -20.38 -6.10
CA LYS A 593 18.90 -21.49 -5.21
C LYS A 593 17.50 -21.34 -4.59
N TYR A 594 16.90 -20.16 -4.67
CA TYR A 594 15.59 -19.82 -4.14
C TYR A 594 14.49 -19.82 -5.23
N ASP A 595 14.81 -20.25 -6.46
CA ASP A 595 13.85 -20.39 -7.55
C ASP A 595 12.84 -21.51 -7.23
N ILE A 596 11.72 -21.14 -6.63
CA ILE A 596 10.69 -22.10 -6.21
C ILE A 596 10.15 -22.86 -7.42
N ALA A 597 9.91 -22.20 -8.56
CA ALA A 597 9.33 -22.89 -9.72
C ALA A 597 10.32 -23.91 -10.34
N ALA A 598 11.64 -23.70 -10.23
CA ALA A 598 12.62 -24.73 -10.58
C ALA A 598 12.55 -25.94 -9.62
N LEU A 599 12.39 -25.71 -8.31
CA LEU A 599 12.18 -26.80 -7.34
C LEU A 599 10.84 -27.53 -7.57
N GLU A 600 9.78 -26.80 -7.92
CA GLU A 600 8.48 -27.39 -8.29
C GLU A 600 8.63 -28.32 -9.51
N ALA A 601 9.39 -27.88 -10.51
CA ALA A 601 9.72 -28.68 -11.68
C ALA A 601 10.53 -29.95 -11.32
N GLU A 602 11.53 -29.85 -10.44
CA GLU A 602 12.26 -31.03 -9.95
C GLU A 602 11.34 -32.01 -9.20
N ALA A 603 10.46 -31.52 -8.33
CA ALA A 603 9.52 -32.35 -7.59
C ALA A 603 8.56 -33.12 -8.52
N ILE A 604 8.01 -32.44 -9.53
CA ILE A 604 7.14 -33.07 -10.55
C ILE A 604 7.91 -34.13 -11.34
N ALA A 605 9.12 -33.81 -11.79
CA ALA A 605 9.95 -34.74 -12.57
C ALA A 605 10.32 -36.00 -11.76
N TYR A 606 10.80 -35.85 -10.52
CA TYR A 606 11.13 -36.98 -9.65
C TYR A 606 9.91 -37.83 -9.32
N ARG A 607 8.75 -37.23 -9.06
CA ARG A 607 7.50 -37.99 -8.84
C ARG A 607 7.14 -38.84 -10.06
N ASN A 608 7.27 -38.30 -11.26
CA ASN A 608 6.95 -39.02 -12.51
C ASN A 608 8.00 -40.08 -12.89
N LEU A 609 9.25 -39.93 -12.43
CA LEU A 609 10.28 -40.98 -12.48
C LEU A 609 10.12 -42.04 -11.37
N ASN A 610 9.10 -41.91 -10.51
CA ASN A 610 8.86 -42.76 -9.34
C ASN A 610 10.00 -42.73 -8.30
N GLU A 611 10.79 -41.66 -8.28
CA GLU A 611 11.87 -41.41 -7.31
C GLU A 611 11.34 -40.63 -6.08
N LYS A 612 10.47 -41.28 -5.32
CA LYS A 612 9.74 -40.64 -4.20
C LYS A 612 10.64 -39.99 -3.14
N GLU A 613 11.80 -40.58 -2.86
CA GLU A 613 12.74 -40.04 -1.88
C GLU A 613 13.34 -38.70 -2.35
N ASN A 614 13.71 -38.61 -3.63
CA ASN A 614 14.27 -37.40 -4.21
C ASN A 614 13.19 -36.30 -4.31
N ALA A 615 11.98 -36.66 -4.74
CA ALA A 615 10.84 -35.75 -4.69
C ALA A 615 10.63 -35.21 -3.26
N GLY A 616 10.60 -36.08 -2.25
CA GLY A 616 10.48 -35.67 -0.84
C GLY A 616 11.56 -34.68 -0.37
N LYS A 617 12.83 -34.89 -0.75
CA LYS A 617 13.93 -33.98 -0.42
C LYS A 617 13.76 -32.58 -1.05
N VAL A 618 13.30 -32.54 -2.29
CA VAL A 618 13.01 -31.27 -2.98
C VAL A 618 11.85 -30.55 -2.28
N LEU A 619 10.78 -31.26 -1.93
CA LEU A 619 9.64 -30.68 -1.20
C LEU A 619 10.05 -30.15 0.18
N ASP A 620 10.91 -30.86 0.90
CA ASP A 620 11.47 -30.38 2.17
C ASP A 620 12.38 -29.15 1.98
N THR A 621 13.06 -29.05 0.84
CA THR A 621 13.84 -27.86 0.47
C THR A 621 12.93 -26.65 0.23
N ILE A 622 11.84 -26.81 -0.53
CA ILE A 622 10.81 -25.76 -0.73
C ILE A 622 10.30 -25.29 0.64
N LEU A 623 9.88 -26.22 1.50
CA LEU A 623 9.33 -25.91 2.82
C LEU A 623 10.36 -25.31 3.80
N SER A 624 11.66 -25.40 3.50
CA SER A 624 12.69 -24.71 4.27
C SER A 624 12.80 -23.22 3.93
N PHE A 625 12.42 -22.83 2.71
CA PHE A 625 12.37 -21.43 2.26
C PHE A 625 11.00 -20.80 2.47
N ASP A 626 9.95 -21.54 2.12
CA ASP A 626 8.56 -21.15 2.22
C ASP A 626 7.75 -22.23 2.97
N PRO A 627 7.70 -22.18 4.31
CA PRO A 627 7.05 -23.20 5.13
C PRO A 627 5.53 -23.35 4.93
N LEU A 628 4.89 -22.38 4.29
CA LEU A 628 3.46 -22.37 3.95
C LEU A 628 3.21 -22.67 2.48
N ASN A 629 4.22 -23.15 1.74
CA ASN A 629 4.09 -23.43 0.32
C ASN A 629 3.02 -24.49 0.02
N HIS A 630 1.92 -24.08 -0.59
CA HIS A 630 0.78 -24.95 -0.86
C HIS A 630 1.07 -26.01 -1.94
N PHE A 631 1.93 -25.71 -2.92
CA PHE A 631 2.37 -26.69 -3.92
C PHE A 631 3.06 -27.86 -3.23
N ALA A 632 4.02 -27.58 -2.35
CA ALA A 632 4.80 -28.63 -1.71
C ALA A 632 3.93 -29.56 -0.87
N GLN A 633 2.89 -29.01 -0.24
CA GLN A 633 1.95 -29.76 0.58
C GLN A 633 0.97 -30.58 -0.25
N PHE A 634 0.54 -30.06 -1.40
CA PHE A 634 -0.24 -30.83 -2.36
C PHE A 634 0.58 -31.97 -2.99
N GLU A 635 1.85 -31.74 -3.35
CA GLU A 635 2.74 -32.80 -3.84
C GLU A 635 3.01 -33.87 -2.78
N LYS A 636 3.14 -33.51 -1.50
CA LYS A 636 3.20 -34.49 -0.39
C LYS A 636 1.94 -35.36 -0.34
N TYR A 637 0.76 -34.77 -0.54
CA TYR A 637 -0.49 -35.53 -0.69
C TYR A 637 -0.46 -36.46 -1.92
N LEU A 638 0.05 -36.01 -3.07
CA LEU A 638 0.15 -36.86 -4.28
C LEU A 638 1.12 -38.03 -4.10
N LEU A 639 2.23 -37.85 -3.38
CA LEU A 639 3.21 -38.92 -3.11
C LEU A 639 2.65 -40.01 -2.19
N GLN A 640 1.82 -39.61 -1.22
CA GLN A 640 1.19 -40.48 -0.22
C GLN A 640 -0.28 -40.11 0.01
N PRO A 641 -1.19 -40.50 -0.91
CA PRO A 641 -2.61 -40.12 -0.80
C PRO A 641 -3.28 -40.80 0.38
N SER A 642 -3.73 -40.01 1.36
CA SER A 642 -4.52 -40.45 2.50
C SER A 642 -5.46 -39.32 2.92
N LYS A 643 -6.44 -39.63 3.79
CA LYS A 643 -7.34 -38.58 4.30
C LYS A 643 -6.58 -37.60 5.19
N GLU A 644 -5.54 -38.06 5.87
CA GLU A 644 -4.65 -37.27 6.69
C GLU A 644 -3.84 -36.28 5.85
N SER A 645 -3.21 -36.72 4.76
CA SER A 645 -2.43 -35.83 3.87
C SER A 645 -3.30 -34.85 3.10
N GLU A 646 -4.52 -35.25 2.71
CA GLU A 646 -5.54 -34.35 2.13
C GLU A 646 -5.95 -33.26 3.12
N THR A 647 -6.20 -33.64 4.38
CA THR A 647 -6.57 -32.69 5.44
C THR A 647 -5.41 -31.76 5.78
N ALA A 648 -4.18 -32.28 5.81
CA ALA A 648 -2.98 -31.48 6.03
C ALA A 648 -2.85 -30.36 4.99
N PHE A 649 -3.05 -30.67 3.70
CA PHE A 649 -3.06 -29.67 2.63
C PHE A 649 -4.21 -28.67 2.75
N THR A 650 -5.46 -29.16 2.76
CA THR A 650 -6.66 -28.31 2.70
C THR A 650 -6.83 -27.41 3.92
N SER A 651 -6.41 -27.85 5.11
CA SER A 651 -6.55 -27.07 6.35
C SER A 651 -5.52 -25.96 6.54
N MET A 652 -4.52 -25.84 5.66
CA MET A 652 -3.57 -24.72 5.67
C MET A 652 -4.08 -23.50 4.91
N ILE A 653 -4.99 -23.70 3.96
CA ILE A 653 -5.59 -22.63 3.15
C ILE A 653 -6.76 -22.03 3.94
N ARG A 654 -6.48 -20.94 4.64
CA ARG A 654 -7.34 -20.18 5.57
C ARG A 654 -7.45 -18.70 5.19
N ASP A 655 -6.70 -18.27 4.19
CA ASP A 655 -6.78 -16.93 3.62
C ASP A 655 -8.21 -16.57 3.21
N GLU A 656 -8.50 -15.28 3.05
CA GLU A 656 -9.85 -14.80 2.76
C GLU A 656 -10.40 -15.29 1.40
N GLN A 657 -9.53 -15.55 0.42
CA GLN A 657 -9.88 -15.93 -0.94
C GLN A 657 -9.31 -17.33 -1.27
N PRO A 658 -9.71 -18.39 -0.54
CA PRO A 658 -9.08 -19.70 -0.66
C PRO A 658 -9.22 -20.28 -2.07
N ILE A 659 -10.31 -19.95 -2.77
CA ILE A 659 -10.55 -20.31 -4.18
C ILE A 659 -9.38 -19.88 -5.07
N GLU A 660 -8.80 -18.71 -4.81
CA GLU A 660 -7.72 -18.17 -5.61
C GLU A 660 -6.41 -18.95 -5.41
N THR A 661 -6.17 -19.48 -4.21
CA THR A 661 -5.06 -20.40 -3.96
C THR A 661 -5.20 -21.69 -4.76
N TYR A 662 -6.40 -22.30 -4.79
CA TYR A 662 -6.66 -23.50 -5.60
C TYR A 662 -6.56 -23.22 -7.11
N LEU A 663 -7.12 -22.10 -7.58
CA LEU A 663 -7.05 -21.69 -8.99
C LEU A 663 -5.61 -21.42 -9.43
N GLN A 664 -4.78 -20.83 -8.56
CA GLN A 664 -3.38 -20.56 -8.86
C GLN A 664 -2.58 -21.87 -9.01
N LEU A 665 -2.66 -22.77 -8.02
CA LEU A 665 -2.03 -24.10 -8.10
C LEU A 665 -2.49 -24.88 -9.35
N ALA A 666 -3.79 -24.86 -9.64
CA ALA A 666 -4.33 -25.50 -10.83
C ALA A 666 -3.78 -24.89 -12.12
N THR A 667 -3.59 -23.57 -12.17
CA THR A 667 -2.99 -22.86 -13.30
C THR A 667 -1.54 -23.28 -13.52
N ASP A 668 -0.76 -23.44 -12.46
CA ASP A 668 0.66 -23.77 -12.55
C ASP A 668 0.86 -25.20 -13.09
N TYR A 669 0.12 -26.18 -12.55
CA TYR A 669 0.07 -27.54 -13.12
C TYR A 669 -0.44 -27.56 -14.57
N TYR A 670 -1.46 -26.77 -14.88
CA TYR A 670 -2.04 -26.73 -16.22
C TYR A 670 -1.03 -26.24 -17.26
N LYS A 671 -0.28 -25.17 -16.95
CA LYS A 671 0.75 -24.61 -17.85
C LYS A 671 1.86 -25.60 -18.16
N MET A 672 2.21 -26.45 -17.19
CA MET A 672 3.20 -27.52 -17.34
C MET A 672 2.64 -28.77 -18.06
N GLY A 673 1.34 -28.85 -18.36
CA GLY A 673 0.70 -30.00 -19.00
C GLY A 673 0.28 -31.12 -18.03
N CYS A 674 0.36 -30.88 -16.72
CA CYS A 674 -0.05 -31.79 -15.64
C CYS A 674 -1.58 -31.69 -15.39
N TYR A 675 -2.38 -32.09 -16.39
CA TYR A 675 -3.83 -31.91 -16.36
C TYR A 675 -4.54 -32.71 -15.26
N ALA A 676 -4.01 -33.88 -14.89
CA ALA A 676 -4.60 -34.72 -13.85
C ALA A 676 -4.44 -34.09 -12.46
N GLU A 677 -3.26 -33.52 -12.18
CA GLU A 677 -2.97 -32.78 -10.95
C GLU A 677 -3.77 -31.48 -10.87
N SER A 678 -3.85 -30.74 -11.99
CA SER A 678 -4.70 -29.55 -12.12
C SER A 678 -6.17 -29.85 -11.81
N GLU A 679 -6.72 -30.94 -12.36
CA GLU A 679 -8.07 -31.39 -12.04
C GLU A 679 -8.18 -31.78 -10.55
N LYS A 680 -7.20 -32.53 -10.04
CA LYS A 680 -7.24 -33.08 -8.68
C LYS A 680 -7.24 -31.99 -7.61
N VAL A 681 -6.46 -30.92 -7.79
CA VAL A 681 -6.43 -29.79 -6.84
C VAL A 681 -7.74 -29.00 -6.90
N LEU A 682 -8.34 -28.82 -8.08
CA LEU A 682 -9.64 -28.16 -8.24
C LEU A 682 -10.77 -28.95 -7.58
N GLN A 683 -10.73 -30.28 -7.61
CA GLN A 683 -11.71 -31.14 -6.93
C GLN A 683 -11.67 -31.02 -5.40
N LEU A 684 -10.56 -30.52 -4.83
CA LEU A 684 -10.42 -30.26 -3.39
C LEU A 684 -10.85 -28.84 -2.99
N SER A 685 -11.08 -27.96 -3.97
CA SER A 685 -11.51 -26.58 -3.74
C SER A 685 -12.94 -26.49 -3.22
N PRO A 686 -13.28 -25.49 -2.40
CA PRO A 686 -14.66 -25.06 -2.23
C PRO A 686 -15.33 -24.73 -3.57
N GLU A 687 -16.65 -24.85 -3.64
CA GLU A 687 -17.41 -24.63 -4.88
C GLU A 687 -17.33 -23.16 -5.35
N ASN A 688 -17.08 -22.96 -6.64
CA ASN A 688 -17.03 -21.65 -7.28
C ASN A 688 -17.23 -21.80 -8.80
N ALA A 689 -17.84 -20.78 -9.44
CA ALA A 689 -18.13 -20.81 -10.87
C ALA A 689 -16.89 -21.09 -11.74
N LEU A 690 -15.74 -20.45 -11.46
CA LEU A 690 -14.51 -20.64 -12.24
C LEU A 690 -13.88 -22.01 -12.02
N ILE A 691 -13.97 -22.56 -10.80
CA ILE A 691 -13.54 -23.93 -10.50
C ILE A 691 -14.33 -24.91 -11.37
N ASP A 692 -15.66 -24.79 -11.38
CA ASP A 692 -16.54 -25.68 -12.14
C ASP A 692 -16.32 -25.53 -13.67
N TYR A 693 -16.13 -24.30 -14.19
CA TYR A 693 -15.77 -24.11 -15.61
C TYR A 693 -14.45 -24.80 -15.96
N ARG A 694 -13.42 -24.70 -15.11
CA ARG A 694 -12.12 -25.34 -15.34
C ARG A 694 -12.22 -26.86 -15.26
N LEU A 695 -12.97 -27.41 -14.30
CA LEU A 695 -13.22 -28.85 -14.21
C LEU A 695 -13.93 -29.38 -15.46
N ALA A 696 -14.99 -28.69 -15.92
CA ALA A 696 -15.69 -29.04 -17.16
C ALA A 696 -14.75 -29.03 -18.38
N PHE A 697 -13.90 -27.99 -18.47
CA PHE A 697 -12.93 -27.87 -19.56
C PHE A 697 -11.90 -29.01 -19.55
N LEU A 698 -11.38 -29.38 -18.38
CA LEU A 698 -10.43 -30.49 -18.20
C LEU A 698 -11.06 -31.86 -18.50
N GLU A 699 -12.31 -32.10 -18.11
CA GLU A 699 -13.05 -33.31 -18.48
C GLU A 699 -13.19 -33.42 -20.01
N ASN A 700 -13.60 -32.34 -20.69
CA ASN A 700 -13.66 -32.32 -22.15
C ASN A 700 -12.28 -32.58 -22.78
N LYS A 701 -11.21 -31.96 -22.27
CA LYS A 701 -9.85 -32.11 -22.80
C LYS A 701 -9.31 -33.54 -22.65
N THR A 702 -9.83 -34.28 -21.68
CA THR A 702 -9.50 -35.69 -21.41
C THR A 702 -10.50 -36.67 -22.02
N GLY A 703 -11.46 -36.20 -22.81
CA GLY A 703 -12.48 -37.04 -23.47
C GLY A 703 -13.58 -37.55 -22.55
N ARG A 704 -13.70 -37.01 -21.33
CA ARG A 704 -14.76 -37.30 -20.36
C ARG A 704 -15.96 -36.35 -20.52
N SER A 705 -17.09 -36.72 -19.94
CA SER A 705 -18.33 -35.94 -20.03
C SER A 705 -18.28 -34.72 -19.13
N TYR A 706 -18.31 -33.53 -19.71
CA TYR A 706 -18.18 -32.24 -19.02
C TYR A 706 -19.51 -31.60 -18.59
N SER A 707 -20.65 -32.18 -18.96
CA SER A 707 -21.98 -31.56 -18.83
C SER A 707 -22.32 -31.18 -17.38
N THR A 708 -21.99 -32.05 -16.43
CA THR A 708 -22.32 -31.85 -15.00
C THR A 708 -21.66 -30.59 -14.45
N TYR A 709 -20.35 -30.43 -14.63
CA TYR A 709 -19.65 -29.24 -14.15
C TYR A 709 -20.03 -28.00 -14.95
N LEU A 710 -20.24 -28.13 -16.27
CA LEU A 710 -20.67 -27.00 -17.09
C LEU A 710 -22.04 -26.47 -16.64
N ASP A 711 -23.01 -27.34 -16.39
CA ASP A 711 -24.33 -26.96 -15.88
C ASP A 711 -24.23 -26.35 -14.48
N LYS A 712 -23.39 -26.92 -13.60
CA LYS A 712 -23.13 -26.35 -12.28
C LYS A 712 -22.54 -24.93 -12.39
N ALA A 713 -21.54 -24.73 -13.24
CA ALA A 713 -20.90 -23.43 -13.47
C ALA A 713 -21.87 -22.39 -14.05
N ASN A 714 -22.77 -22.80 -14.96
CA ASN A 714 -23.81 -21.94 -15.53
C ASN A 714 -24.91 -21.56 -14.53
N ASN A 715 -25.06 -22.30 -13.43
CA ASN A 715 -26.05 -22.03 -12.38
C ASN A 715 -25.44 -21.39 -11.12
N ALA A 716 -24.11 -21.29 -11.05
CA ALA A 716 -23.40 -20.67 -9.93
C ALA A 716 -23.60 -19.14 -9.90
N SER A 717 -23.53 -18.57 -8.69
CA SER A 717 -23.60 -17.13 -8.50
C SER A 717 -22.37 -16.43 -9.11
N PRO A 718 -22.55 -15.32 -9.85
CA PRO A 718 -21.46 -14.50 -10.38
C PRO A 718 -20.92 -13.47 -9.38
N ALA A 719 -21.49 -13.41 -8.17
CA ALA A 719 -21.02 -12.49 -7.14
C ALA A 719 -19.58 -12.82 -6.73
N PHE A 720 -18.71 -11.79 -6.73
CA PHE A 720 -17.30 -11.88 -6.34
C PHE A 720 -16.46 -12.85 -7.19
N VAL A 721 -16.89 -13.13 -8.43
CA VAL A 721 -16.11 -13.91 -9.41
C VAL A 721 -15.43 -12.94 -10.38
N PHE A 722 -14.14 -12.67 -10.17
CA PHE A 722 -13.36 -11.69 -10.93
C PHE A 722 -12.13 -12.35 -11.61
N PRO A 723 -12.33 -12.99 -12.78
CA PRO A 723 -11.26 -13.71 -13.46
C PRO A 723 -10.18 -12.76 -13.99
N TYR A 724 -8.93 -13.10 -13.67
CA TYR A 724 -7.76 -12.32 -14.08
C TYR A 724 -6.64 -13.22 -14.63
N ARG A 725 -6.75 -14.55 -14.62
CA ARG A 725 -5.67 -15.42 -15.12
C ARG A 725 -5.81 -15.64 -16.62
N SER A 726 -4.69 -15.70 -17.35
CA SER A 726 -4.71 -15.92 -18.80
C SER A 726 -5.33 -17.27 -19.21
N VAL A 727 -5.18 -18.31 -18.37
CA VAL A 727 -5.81 -19.63 -18.58
C VAL A 727 -7.33 -19.56 -18.59
N ASP A 728 -7.94 -18.56 -17.95
CA ASP A 728 -9.41 -18.42 -17.95
C ASP A 728 -9.94 -18.06 -19.35
N GLU A 729 -9.16 -17.44 -20.24
CA GLU A 729 -9.63 -17.10 -21.59
C GLU A 729 -10.00 -18.34 -22.40
N GLU A 730 -9.13 -19.33 -22.49
CA GLU A 730 -9.41 -20.52 -23.31
C GLU A 730 -10.58 -21.34 -22.73
N VAL A 731 -10.69 -21.38 -21.40
CA VAL A 731 -11.77 -22.07 -20.67
C VAL A 731 -13.11 -21.41 -20.97
N LEU A 732 -13.17 -20.07 -20.88
CA LEU A 732 -14.40 -19.31 -21.10
C LEU A 732 -14.79 -19.26 -22.57
N LEU A 733 -13.82 -19.14 -23.49
CA LEU A 733 -14.07 -19.25 -24.93
C LEU A 733 -14.64 -20.63 -25.30
N TRP A 734 -14.09 -21.70 -24.73
CA TRP A 734 -14.64 -23.05 -24.91
C TRP A 734 -16.06 -23.14 -24.37
N ALA A 735 -16.32 -22.66 -23.15
CA ALA A 735 -17.65 -22.71 -22.54
C ALA A 735 -18.70 -21.97 -23.39
N MET A 736 -18.33 -20.82 -23.97
CA MET A 736 -19.17 -20.06 -24.92
C MET A 736 -19.49 -20.84 -26.20
N GLN A 737 -18.64 -21.78 -26.62
CA GLN A 737 -18.92 -22.63 -27.79
C GLN A 737 -19.84 -23.81 -27.45
N LYS A 738 -19.97 -24.18 -26.17
CA LYS A 738 -20.78 -25.32 -25.72
C LYS A 738 -22.21 -24.95 -25.36
N GLY A 739 -22.50 -23.67 -25.11
CA GLY A 739 -23.85 -23.18 -24.80
C GLY A 739 -23.97 -21.67 -25.00
N ASN A 740 -25.17 -21.13 -24.80
CA ASN A 740 -25.44 -19.70 -25.02
C ASN A 740 -25.50 -18.86 -23.72
N ASN A 741 -25.11 -19.43 -22.58
CA ASN A 741 -25.17 -18.75 -21.28
C ASN A 741 -24.40 -17.42 -21.28
N TRP A 742 -24.92 -16.45 -20.55
CA TRP A 742 -24.32 -15.11 -20.47
C TRP A 742 -23.09 -15.06 -19.54
N GLN A 743 -22.96 -15.96 -18.56
CA GLN A 743 -21.87 -15.91 -17.57
C GLN A 743 -20.47 -16.04 -18.19
N PRO A 744 -20.19 -17.00 -19.09
CA PRO A 744 -18.88 -17.07 -19.75
C PRO A 744 -18.52 -15.79 -20.51
N LYS A 745 -19.50 -15.18 -21.19
CA LYS A 745 -19.34 -13.90 -21.90
C LYS A 745 -19.01 -12.77 -20.93
N TYR A 746 -19.71 -12.69 -19.80
CA TYR A 746 -19.47 -11.70 -18.77
C TYR A 746 -18.08 -11.84 -18.14
N TYR A 747 -17.70 -13.04 -17.70
CA TYR A 747 -16.38 -13.30 -17.12
C TYR A 747 -15.25 -12.98 -18.10
N LEU A 748 -15.39 -13.37 -19.36
CA LEU A 748 -14.41 -13.04 -20.39
C LEU A 748 -14.35 -11.53 -20.65
N ALA A 749 -15.48 -10.81 -20.55
CA ALA A 749 -15.50 -9.37 -20.66
C ALA A 749 -14.74 -8.68 -19.51
N LEU A 750 -14.84 -9.20 -18.28
CA LEU A 750 -14.07 -8.70 -17.14
C LEU A 750 -12.57 -8.92 -17.34
N LEU A 751 -12.17 -10.14 -17.73
CA LEU A 751 -10.78 -10.47 -18.02
C LEU A 751 -10.21 -9.55 -19.11
N TYR A 752 -10.94 -9.35 -20.21
CA TYR A 752 -10.50 -8.45 -21.28
C TYR A 752 -10.43 -6.98 -20.86
N LYS A 753 -11.26 -6.54 -19.91
CA LYS A 753 -11.16 -5.18 -19.37
C LYS A 753 -9.87 -5.00 -18.55
N ASP A 754 -9.50 -6.00 -17.75
CA ASP A 754 -8.24 -6.03 -17.00
C ASP A 754 -7.03 -6.06 -17.96
N ARG A 755 -7.13 -6.82 -19.06
CA ARG A 755 -6.05 -6.96 -20.08
C ARG A 755 -6.00 -5.86 -21.14
N ASN A 756 -6.54 -4.68 -20.85
CA ASN A 756 -6.56 -3.53 -21.78
C ASN A 756 -7.19 -3.84 -23.18
N ARG A 757 -8.01 -4.90 -23.28
CA ARG A 757 -8.75 -5.30 -24.50
C ARG A 757 -10.17 -4.72 -24.47
N ILE A 758 -10.24 -3.39 -24.36
CA ILE A 758 -11.48 -2.65 -24.10
C ILE A 758 -12.54 -2.89 -25.17
N THR A 759 -12.15 -2.92 -26.45
CA THR A 759 -13.10 -3.13 -27.56
C THR A 759 -13.73 -4.51 -27.50
N GLU A 760 -12.94 -5.56 -27.27
CA GLU A 760 -13.43 -6.93 -27.14
C GLU A 760 -14.31 -7.08 -25.89
N SER A 761 -13.91 -6.50 -24.76
CA SER A 761 -14.72 -6.47 -23.54
C SER A 761 -16.10 -5.83 -23.77
N LYS A 762 -16.16 -4.66 -24.41
CA LYS A 762 -17.43 -3.98 -24.74
C LYS A 762 -18.33 -4.82 -25.64
N LYS A 763 -17.76 -5.54 -26.61
CA LYS A 763 -18.53 -6.45 -27.48
C LYS A 763 -19.17 -7.58 -26.68
N LEU A 764 -18.43 -8.20 -25.76
CA LEU A 764 -18.94 -9.28 -24.90
C LEU A 764 -20.03 -8.79 -23.95
N PHE A 765 -19.83 -7.64 -23.29
CA PHE A 765 -20.86 -7.01 -22.46
C PHE A 765 -22.16 -6.71 -23.24
N THR A 766 -22.02 -6.29 -24.49
CA THR A 766 -23.15 -6.03 -25.40
C THR A 766 -23.87 -7.33 -25.75
N ALA A 767 -23.11 -8.40 -26.01
CA ALA A 767 -23.63 -9.71 -26.40
C ALA A 767 -24.46 -10.40 -25.30
N CYS A 768 -24.28 -10.02 -24.03
CA CYS A 768 -25.13 -10.48 -22.93
C CYS A 768 -26.55 -9.86 -22.95
N GLY A 769 -26.78 -8.77 -23.68
CA GLY A 769 -28.10 -8.13 -23.77
C GLY A 769 -28.70 -7.79 -22.39
N ASN A 770 -29.98 -8.09 -22.19
CA ASN A 770 -30.69 -7.93 -20.91
C ASN A 770 -31.02 -9.29 -20.25
N GLU A 771 -30.32 -10.36 -20.66
CA GLU A 771 -30.47 -11.70 -20.10
C GLU A 771 -30.10 -11.76 -18.60
N PRO A 772 -28.99 -11.14 -18.13
CA PRO A 772 -28.55 -11.31 -16.75
C PRO A 772 -29.59 -10.82 -15.74
N GLN A 773 -29.93 -11.67 -14.77
CA GLN A 773 -30.70 -11.31 -13.57
C GLN A 773 -29.77 -10.98 -12.41
N PHE A 774 -28.78 -10.12 -12.66
CA PHE A 774 -27.72 -9.79 -11.73
C PHE A 774 -27.42 -8.29 -11.81
N ALA A 775 -27.80 -7.52 -10.78
CA ALA A 775 -27.67 -6.06 -10.79
C ALA A 775 -26.20 -5.56 -10.97
N PRO A 776 -25.17 -6.19 -10.36
CA PRO A 776 -23.77 -5.78 -10.56
C PRO A 776 -23.30 -5.87 -12.01
N PHE A 777 -23.87 -6.78 -12.83
CA PHE A 777 -23.55 -6.84 -14.25
C PHE A 777 -23.86 -5.52 -14.97
N TYR A 778 -25.05 -4.95 -14.73
CA TYR A 778 -25.46 -3.70 -15.38
C TYR A 778 -24.66 -2.51 -14.85
N ALA A 779 -24.34 -2.49 -13.55
CA ALA A 779 -23.45 -1.47 -12.99
C ALA A 779 -22.03 -1.55 -13.60
N ALA A 780 -21.48 -2.77 -13.74
CA ALA A 780 -20.20 -3.00 -14.40
C ALA A 780 -20.22 -2.58 -15.87
N ARG A 781 -21.30 -2.91 -16.60
CA ARG A 781 -21.45 -2.52 -18.00
C ARG A 781 -21.56 -1.01 -18.18
N ALA A 782 -22.31 -0.31 -17.31
CA ALA A 782 -22.36 1.16 -17.32
C ALA A 782 -20.98 1.77 -17.02
N ALA A 783 -20.20 1.18 -16.11
CA ALA A 783 -18.84 1.63 -15.79
C ALA A 783 -17.85 1.48 -16.97
N MET A 784 -18.18 0.68 -18.01
CA MET A 784 -17.40 0.59 -19.24
C MET A 784 -17.58 1.82 -20.15
N VAL A 785 -18.46 2.75 -19.79
CA VAL A 785 -18.83 3.93 -20.59
C VAL A 785 -19.26 3.51 -21.98
N MET A 786 -20.42 2.86 -22.05
CA MET A 786 -21.02 2.38 -23.30
C MET A 786 -21.75 3.52 -24.04
N GLY A 787 -21.90 4.68 -23.41
CA GLY A 787 -22.54 5.87 -23.99
C GLY A 787 -24.01 5.94 -23.57
N ALA A 788 -24.92 6.11 -24.54
CA ALA A 788 -26.34 6.36 -24.26
C ALA A 788 -27.05 5.26 -23.45
N THR A 789 -26.51 4.04 -23.42
CA THR A 789 -27.06 2.90 -22.66
C THR A 789 -26.74 2.94 -21.17
N ASP A 790 -25.75 3.74 -20.74
CA ASP A 790 -25.26 3.73 -19.35
C ASP A 790 -26.40 4.05 -18.36
N VAL A 791 -27.25 5.04 -18.66
CA VAL A 791 -28.41 5.37 -17.82
C VAL A 791 -29.42 4.21 -17.74
N SER A 792 -29.66 3.51 -18.86
CA SER A 792 -30.63 2.41 -18.91
C SER A 792 -30.13 1.20 -18.12
N ASP A 793 -28.82 0.96 -18.13
CA ASP A 793 -28.18 -0.08 -17.32
C ASP A 793 -28.27 0.25 -15.83
N LEU A 794 -27.98 1.48 -15.43
CA LEU A 794 -28.10 1.91 -14.04
C LEU A 794 -29.56 1.85 -13.55
N GLN A 795 -30.53 2.25 -14.38
CA GLN A 795 -31.95 2.08 -14.09
C GLN A 795 -32.34 0.61 -13.96
N LYS A 796 -31.80 -0.27 -14.82
CA LYS A 796 -32.02 -1.72 -14.74
C LYS A 796 -31.43 -2.30 -13.46
N ALA A 797 -30.22 -1.91 -13.07
CA ALA A 797 -29.58 -2.32 -11.82
C ALA A 797 -30.45 -1.95 -10.59
N VAL A 798 -30.93 -0.70 -10.53
CA VAL A 798 -31.87 -0.24 -9.49
C VAL A 798 -33.17 -1.06 -9.50
N SER A 799 -33.70 -1.39 -10.70
CA SER A 799 -34.93 -2.17 -10.79
C SER A 799 -34.80 -3.61 -10.30
N LEU A 800 -33.62 -4.22 -10.49
CA LEU A 800 -33.31 -5.58 -10.06
C LEU A 800 -33.04 -5.67 -8.55
N ASN A 801 -32.51 -4.61 -7.94
CA ASN A 801 -32.28 -4.55 -6.50
C ASN A 801 -32.53 -3.14 -5.94
N LYS A 802 -33.79 -2.84 -5.65
CA LYS A 802 -34.25 -1.50 -5.21
C LYS A 802 -33.73 -1.08 -3.82
N GLY A 803 -33.33 -2.03 -2.99
CA GLY A 803 -32.80 -1.78 -1.65
C GLY A 803 -31.30 -1.54 -1.62
N GLU A 804 -30.59 -1.84 -2.70
CA GLU A 804 -29.14 -1.67 -2.77
C GLU A 804 -28.76 -0.23 -3.10
N TRP A 805 -28.08 0.41 -2.16
CA TRP A 805 -27.77 1.85 -2.22
C TRP A 805 -26.79 2.20 -3.34
N ARG A 806 -25.87 1.28 -3.70
CA ARG A 806 -24.86 1.55 -4.74
C ARG A 806 -25.46 1.88 -6.09
N TYR A 807 -26.52 1.18 -6.52
CA TYR A 807 -27.13 1.45 -7.82
C TYR A 807 -27.87 2.78 -7.84
N CYS A 808 -28.54 3.12 -6.73
CA CYS A 808 -29.17 4.43 -6.56
C CYS A 808 -28.12 5.56 -6.55
N LYS A 809 -27.00 5.35 -5.86
CA LYS A 809 -25.84 6.25 -5.87
C LYS A 809 -25.31 6.46 -7.29
N LEU A 810 -24.95 5.38 -8.00
CA LEU A 810 -24.39 5.45 -9.35
C LEU A 810 -25.33 6.15 -10.33
N LEU A 811 -26.64 5.86 -10.28
CA LEU A 811 -27.64 6.52 -11.11
C LEU A 811 -27.77 8.02 -10.79
N THR A 812 -27.69 8.37 -9.51
CA THR A 812 -27.75 9.77 -9.06
C THR A 812 -26.51 10.55 -9.50
N GLU A 813 -25.31 9.96 -9.35
CA GLU A 813 -24.04 10.52 -9.82
C GLU A 813 -24.08 10.71 -11.35
N TYR A 814 -24.54 9.71 -12.10
CA TYR A 814 -24.73 9.83 -13.54
C TYR A 814 -25.59 11.05 -13.89
N TYR A 815 -26.73 11.26 -13.23
CA TYR A 815 -27.59 12.42 -13.50
C TYR A 815 -26.91 13.76 -13.13
N ILE A 816 -26.10 13.80 -12.07
CA ILE A 816 -25.33 15.00 -11.72
C ILE A 816 -24.31 15.31 -12.83
N ASP A 817 -23.52 14.32 -13.24
CA ASP A 817 -22.47 14.47 -14.24
C ASP A 817 -23.02 14.87 -15.63
N HIS A 818 -24.29 14.53 -15.90
CA HIS A 818 -25.01 14.88 -17.13
C HIS A 818 -25.88 16.15 -17.00
N ASN A 819 -25.66 17.00 -15.99
CA ASN A 819 -26.40 18.25 -15.78
C ASN A 819 -27.92 18.06 -15.59
N GLN A 820 -28.33 16.99 -14.93
CA GLN A 820 -29.74 16.67 -14.63
C GLN A 820 -30.01 16.65 -13.12
N PRO A 821 -29.78 17.75 -12.38
CA PRO A 821 -29.90 17.76 -10.91
C PRO A 821 -31.32 17.43 -10.43
N ALA A 822 -32.37 17.77 -11.19
CA ALA A 822 -33.74 17.42 -10.84
C ALA A 822 -33.97 15.89 -10.83
N ASN A 823 -33.41 15.18 -11.82
CA ASN A 823 -33.47 13.71 -11.89
C ASN A 823 -32.65 13.06 -10.78
N ALA A 824 -31.47 13.63 -10.47
CA ALA A 824 -30.65 13.21 -9.34
C ALA A 824 -31.42 13.30 -8.02
N LEU A 825 -32.06 14.45 -7.75
CA LEU A 825 -32.86 14.66 -6.54
C LEU A 825 -34.06 13.71 -6.46
N ALA A 826 -34.80 13.55 -7.57
CA ALA A 826 -35.94 12.64 -7.64
C ALA A 826 -35.55 11.17 -7.42
N THR A 827 -34.31 10.80 -7.74
CA THR A 827 -33.78 9.44 -7.54
C THR A 827 -33.36 9.20 -6.09
N ILE A 828 -32.57 10.12 -5.52
CA ILE A 828 -31.93 9.91 -4.21
C ILE A 828 -32.83 10.25 -3.02
N GLU A 829 -33.74 11.23 -3.15
CA GLU A 829 -34.58 11.70 -2.03
C GLU A 829 -35.48 10.60 -1.45
N PRO A 830 -36.22 9.80 -2.26
CA PRO A 830 -37.03 8.70 -1.74
C PRO A 830 -36.18 7.61 -1.08
N PHE A 831 -34.99 7.34 -1.62
CA PHE A 831 -34.09 6.32 -1.08
C PHE A 831 -33.50 6.73 0.27
N TYR A 832 -33.04 7.98 0.40
CA TYR A 832 -32.53 8.48 1.68
C TYR A 832 -33.61 8.51 2.76
N LYS A 833 -34.85 8.91 2.41
CA LYS A 833 -35.98 8.93 3.35
C LYS A 833 -36.30 7.54 3.93
N SER A 834 -35.99 6.45 3.21
CA SER A 834 -36.14 5.09 3.72
C SER A 834 -34.87 4.51 4.35
N HIS A 835 -33.70 5.15 4.18
CA HIS A 835 -32.39 4.68 4.65
C HIS A 835 -31.57 5.82 5.30
N GLY A 836 -32.17 6.53 6.26
CA GLY A 836 -31.61 7.77 6.82
C GLY A 836 -30.26 7.63 7.54
N ASP A 837 -29.87 6.41 7.92
CA ASP A 837 -28.61 6.14 8.63
C ASP A 837 -27.39 6.02 7.70
N ASN A 838 -27.58 5.91 6.38
CA ASN A 838 -26.48 5.79 5.43
C ASN A 838 -25.91 7.18 5.09
N TYR A 839 -24.81 7.56 5.75
CA TYR A 839 -24.17 8.86 5.55
C TYR A 839 -23.63 9.08 4.12
N ILE A 840 -23.24 8.01 3.39
CA ILE A 840 -22.77 8.11 1.99
C ILE A 840 -23.92 8.62 1.10
N ILE A 841 -25.10 8.02 1.25
CA ILE A 841 -26.32 8.46 0.57
C ILE A 841 -26.76 9.83 1.08
N GLY A 842 -26.64 10.09 2.39
CA GLY A 842 -26.95 11.39 2.99
C GLY A 842 -26.10 12.54 2.41
N MET A 843 -24.80 12.33 2.21
CA MET A 843 -23.92 13.31 1.55
C MET A 843 -24.32 13.53 0.08
N LEU A 844 -24.62 12.46 -0.66
CA LEU A 844 -25.06 12.59 -2.06
C LEU A 844 -26.42 13.28 -2.16
N TYR A 845 -27.34 13.02 -1.23
CA TYR A 845 -28.61 13.74 -1.12
C TYR A 845 -28.39 15.22 -0.78
N ALA A 846 -27.48 15.55 0.12
CA ALA A 846 -27.09 16.92 0.41
C ALA A 846 -26.56 17.64 -0.86
N LYS A 847 -25.71 16.98 -1.65
CA LYS A 847 -25.25 17.49 -2.96
C LYS A 847 -26.41 17.69 -3.94
N ALA A 848 -27.35 16.75 -4.02
CA ALA A 848 -28.52 16.90 -4.88
C ALA A 848 -29.43 18.08 -4.44
N LEU A 849 -29.64 18.27 -3.13
CA LEU A 849 -30.37 19.42 -2.59
C LEU A 849 -29.70 20.74 -2.97
N LEU A 850 -28.38 20.82 -2.78
CA LEU A 850 -27.54 21.97 -3.11
C LEU A 850 -27.68 22.36 -4.59
N LEU A 851 -27.51 21.40 -5.50
CA LEU A 851 -27.63 21.63 -6.95
C LEU A 851 -29.05 22.02 -7.39
N ASN A 852 -30.07 21.67 -6.60
CA ASN A 852 -31.47 22.09 -6.82
C ASN A 852 -31.84 23.37 -6.04
N LYS A 853 -30.86 24.13 -5.55
CA LYS A 853 -31.04 25.39 -4.82
C LYS A 853 -31.85 25.25 -3.53
N ARG A 854 -31.88 24.05 -2.93
CA ARG A 854 -32.53 23.78 -1.63
C ARG A 854 -31.50 23.91 -0.50
N TYR A 855 -30.86 25.06 -0.41
CA TYR A 855 -29.68 25.29 0.44
C TYR A 855 -29.95 25.07 1.93
N LYS A 856 -31.06 25.62 2.45
CA LYS A 856 -31.46 25.41 3.84
C LYS A 856 -31.69 23.92 4.19
N ALA A 857 -32.33 23.17 3.30
CA ALA A 857 -32.54 21.74 3.51
C ALA A 857 -31.22 20.96 3.49
N CYS A 858 -30.25 21.40 2.68
CA CYS A 858 -28.90 20.85 2.65
C CYS A 858 -28.18 21.08 3.99
N THR A 859 -28.17 22.29 4.54
CA THR A 859 -27.54 22.60 5.84
C THR A 859 -28.25 21.92 7.01
N ASP A 860 -29.59 21.88 7.00
CA ASP A 860 -30.39 21.19 8.02
C ASP A 860 -30.14 19.67 8.03
N LEU A 861 -29.76 19.09 6.89
CA LEU A 861 -29.37 17.69 6.76
C LEU A 861 -27.93 17.45 7.26
N LEU A 862 -26.97 18.26 6.78
CA LEU A 862 -25.56 18.15 7.15
C LEU A 862 -25.31 18.37 8.65
N SER A 863 -26.15 19.16 9.33
CA SER A 863 -26.08 19.33 10.79
C SER A 863 -26.54 18.11 11.61
N LYS A 864 -27.15 17.10 10.96
CA LYS A 864 -27.70 15.90 11.62
C LYS A 864 -27.00 14.60 11.24
N ILE A 865 -26.21 14.60 10.16
CA ILE A 865 -25.46 13.42 9.73
C ILE A 865 -24.12 13.38 10.46
N ASP A 866 -23.74 12.20 10.94
CA ASP A 866 -22.38 11.90 11.38
C ASP A 866 -21.64 11.18 10.26
N ILE A 867 -20.59 11.82 9.73
CA ILE A 867 -19.77 11.30 8.64
C ILE A 867 -18.56 10.57 9.23
N LEU A 868 -18.39 9.30 8.82
CA LEU A 868 -17.14 8.57 9.00
C LEU A 868 -16.29 8.78 7.75
N PRO A 869 -15.27 9.64 7.80
CA PRO A 869 -14.47 9.98 6.62
C PRO A 869 -13.56 8.82 6.24
N PHE A 870 -13.22 8.72 4.95
CA PHE A 870 -12.00 8.06 4.53
C PHE A 870 -10.79 8.99 4.72
N GLU A 871 -9.57 8.47 4.65
CA GLU A 871 -8.35 9.27 4.80
C GLU A 871 -8.32 10.47 3.83
N GLY A 872 -8.22 11.69 4.36
CA GLY A 872 -8.14 12.92 3.57
C GLY A 872 -9.48 13.44 3.02
N ALA A 873 -10.62 12.83 3.33
CA ALA A 873 -11.92 13.30 2.85
C ALA A 873 -12.29 14.71 3.34
N THR A 874 -12.75 15.58 2.44
CA THR A 874 -13.19 16.97 2.75
C THR A 874 -14.64 17.29 2.36
N ILE A 875 -15.28 16.38 1.62
CA ILE A 875 -16.55 16.64 0.92
C ILE A 875 -17.70 17.12 1.82
N GLY A 876 -17.84 16.57 3.02
CA GLY A 876 -18.89 16.98 3.97
C GLY A 876 -18.78 18.46 4.35
N ARG A 877 -17.56 18.91 4.62
CA ARG A 877 -17.23 20.30 4.95
C ARG A 877 -17.38 21.24 3.74
N GLU A 878 -17.04 20.77 2.55
CA GLU A 878 -17.19 21.53 1.30
C GLU A 878 -18.67 21.76 0.95
N LEU A 879 -19.52 20.73 1.05
CA LEU A 879 -20.96 20.86 0.85
C LEU A 879 -21.58 21.85 1.84
N TYR A 880 -21.15 21.78 3.11
CA TYR A 880 -21.59 22.73 4.14
C TYR A 880 -21.18 24.16 3.80
N ARG A 881 -19.90 24.36 3.45
CA ARG A 881 -19.37 25.67 3.02
C ARG A 881 -20.20 26.28 1.90
N GLU A 882 -20.41 25.49 0.85
CA GLU A 882 -21.08 25.94 -0.35
C GLU A 882 -22.55 26.28 -0.07
N ALA A 883 -23.26 25.44 0.68
CA ALA A 883 -24.66 25.68 1.03
C ALA A 883 -24.83 26.99 1.83
N GLU A 884 -23.95 27.25 2.81
CA GLU A 884 -23.99 28.50 3.58
C GLU A 884 -23.68 29.72 2.72
N LEU A 885 -22.66 29.67 1.86
CA LEU A 885 -22.35 30.79 0.96
C LEU A 885 -23.43 31.04 -0.09
N MET A 886 -24.11 29.99 -0.56
CA MET A 886 -25.26 30.15 -1.45
C MET A 886 -26.45 30.83 -0.75
N GLN A 887 -26.72 30.51 0.52
CA GLN A 887 -27.72 31.23 1.33
C GLN A 887 -27.34 32.69 1.55
N ALA A 888 -26.05 32.95 1.81
CA ALA A 888 -25.55 34.31 1.92
C ALA A 888 -25.81 35.11 0.63
N ILE A 889 -25.57 34.53 -0.55
CA ILE A 889 -25.84 35.19 -1.83
C ILE A 889 -27.33 35.50 -2.00
N ASP A 890 -28.24 34.58 -1.66
CA ASP A 890 -29.68 34.83 -1.74
C ASP A 890 -30.10 35.99 -0.80
N GLU A 891 -29.54 36.07 0.40
CA GLU A 891 -29.78 37.17 1.34
C GLU A 891 -29.13 38.49 0.89
N MET A 892 -27.95 38.46 0.26
CA MET A 892 -27.31 39.62 -0.36
C MET A 892 -28.18 40.18 -1.50
N LYS A 893 -28.74 39.31 -2.34
CA LYS A 893 -29.69 39.68 -3.41
C LYS A 893 -30.97 40.29 -2.83
N ALA A 894 -31.41 39.81 -1.67
CA ALA A 894 -32.51 40.40 -0.89
C ALA A 894 -32.11 41.67 -0.09
N LYS A 895 -30.86 42.14 -0.19
CA LYS A 895 -30.28 43.28 0.55
C LYS A 895 -30.30 43.12 2.08
N LYS A 896 -30.36 41.88 2.58
CA LYS A 896 -30.33 41.54 4.01
C LYS A 896 -28.91 41.25 4.47
N TYR A 897 -28.05 42.26 4.43
CA TYR A 897 -26.60 42.08 4.63
C TYR A 897 -26.21 41.52 6.00
N ALA A 898 -26.94 41.85 7.07
CA ALA A 898 -26.66 41.28 8.40
C ALA A 898 -26.89 39.76 8.44
N SER A 899 -27.94 39.28 7.78
CA SER A 899 -28.25 37.86 7.64
C SER A 899 -27.22 37.15 6.76
N ALA A 900 -26.83 37.77 5.64
CA ALA A 900 -25.76 37.26 4.79
C ALA A 900 -24.42 37.11 5.55
N LEU A 901 -24.06 38.08 6.40
CA LEU A 901 -22.86 38.01 7.24
C LEU A 901 -22.89 36.83 8.23
N THR A 902 -24.07 36.49 8.78
CA THR A 902 -24.23 35.29 9.62
C THR A 902 -23.91 34.03 8.82
N PHE A 903 -24.48 33.87 7.62
CA PHE A 903 -24.21 32.71 6.76
C PHE A 903 -22.74 32.64 6.31
N ILE A 904 -22.10 33.77 5.99
CA ILE A 904 -20.67 33.80 5.66
C ILE A 904 -19.82 33.37 6.87
N THR A 905 -20.20 33.79 8.08
CA THR A 905 -19.53 33.37 9.33
C THR A 905 -19.72 31.87 9.58
N ASP A 906 -20.92 31.35 9.32
CA ASP A 906 -21.24 29.93 9.45
C ASP A 906 -20.44 29.09 8.44
N ALA A 907 -20.27 29.57 7.20
CA ALA A 907 -19.45 28.93 6.18
C ALA A 907 -17.98 28.74 6.59
N LYS A 908 -17.45 29.53 7.53
CA LYS A 908 -16.09 29.42 8.08
C LYS A 908 -15.97 28.36 9.19
N LYS A 909 -17.07 27.85 9.75
CA LYS A 909 -17.06 26.84 10.81
C LYS A 909 -16.59 25.47 10.29
N TRP A 910 -16.04 24.65 11.20
CA TRP A 910 -15.62 23.27 10.93
C TRP A 910 -16.34 22.30 11.87
N PRO A 911 -17.63 21.99 11.63
CA PRO A 911 -18.38 21.05 12.46
C PRO A 911 -17.78 19.65 12.42
N LEU A 912 -17.45 19.08 13.59
CA LEU A 912 -16.78 17.79 13.70
C LEU A 912 -17.61 16.61 13.19
N ASN A 913 -18.94 16.71 13.22
CA ASN A 913 -19.84 15.68 12.70
C ASN A 913 -19.69 15.51 11.18
N LEU A 914 -19.07 16.46 10.48
CA LEU A 914 -18.79 16.36 9.05
C LEU A 914 -17.53 15.54 8.73
N GLY A 915 -16.89 14.95 9.74
CA GLY A 915 -15.75 14.06 9.56
C GLY A 915 -14.41 14.77 9.32
N VAL A 916 -14.35 16.10 9.43
CA VAL A 916 -13.13 16.87 9.15
C VAL A 916 -12.85 17.89 10.24
N GLY A 917 -11.63 17.91 10.74
CA GLY A 917 -11.20 18.90 11.73
C GLY A 917 -10.59 20.16 11.09
N LYS A 918 -10.60 21.27 11.83
CA LYS A 918 -10.06 22.56 11.40
C LYS A 918 -8.52 22.52 11.22
N PRO A 919 -7.98 22.92 10.05
CA PRO A 919 -6.55 23.20 9.84
C PRO A 919 -6.01 24.35 10.69
N TYR A 920 -4.69 24.59 10.65
CA TYR A 920 -4.11 25.83 11.19
C TYR A 920 -4.60 27.06 10.44
N GLN A 921 -4.63 28.22 11.10
CA GLN A 921 -5.15 29.46 10.52
C GLN A 921 -4.46 29.84 9.22
N ASP A 922 -3.12 29.72 9.15
CA ASP A 922 -2.32 30.06 7.96
C ASP A 922 -2.49 29.07 6.80
N ASN A 923 -3.25 27.98 7.01
CA ASN A 923 -3.59 26.98 6.01
C ASN A 923 -5.04 27.12 5.51
N LEU A 924 -5.80 28.12 5.97
CA LEU A 924 -7.19 28.35 5.55
C LEU A 924 -7.24 29.39 4.42
N ASP A 925 -7.86 29.02 3.30
CA ASP A 925 -8.18 29.95 2.20
C ASP A 925 -9.62 30.44 2.29
N GLU A 926 -9.82 31.55 3.01
CA GLU A 926 -11.12 32.19 3.23
C GLU A 926 -11.35 33.41 2.31
N ARG A 927 -10.52 33.58 1.26
CA ARG A 927 -10.53 34.79 0.42
C ARG A 927 -11.90 35.07 -0.21
N LEU A 928 -12.66 34.04 -0.58
CA LEU A 928 -13.99 34.20 -1.15
C LEU A 928 -15.01 34.67 -0.11
N GLU A 929 -14.97 34.10 1.10
CA GLU A 929 -15.78 34.53 2.24
C GLU A 929 -15.49 35.97 2.63
N ASP A 930 -14.21 36.36 2.65
CA ASP A 930 -13.79 37.73 2.93
C ASP A 930 -14.23 38.68 1.82
N TRP A 931 -14.22 38.25 0.56
CA TRP A 931 -14.76 39.04 -0.55
C TRP A 931 -16.26 39.27 -0.43
N MET A 932 -17.03 38.25 -0.08
CA MET A 932 -18.48 38.38 0.16
C MET A 932 -18.78 39.25 1.37
N THR A 933 -17.96 39.15 2.42
CA THR A 933 -18.00 40.02 3.61
C THR A 933 -17.77 41.48 3.23
N TYR A 934 -16.73 41.74 2.41
CA TYR A 934 -16.45 43.07 1.85
C TYR A 934 -17.66 43.64 1.11
N LEU A 935 -18.31 42.86 0.24
CA LEU A 935 -19.49 43.31 -0.49
C LEU A 935 -20.65 43.69 0.45
N CYS A 936 -20.88 42.91 1.51
CA CYS A 936 -21.91 43.22 2.51
C CYS A 936 -21.62 44.51 3.28
N TYR A 937 -20.38 44.72 3.72
CA TYR A 937 -19.98 45.94 4.42
C TYR A 937 -19.97 47.17 3.52
N GLN A 938 -19.52 47.01 2.27
CA GLN A 938 -19.55 48.09 1.29
C GLN A 938 -20.99 48.57 1.05
N GLN A 939 -21.94 47.66 0.86
CA GLN A 939 -23.34 47.99 0.59
C GLN A 939 -24.09 48.51 1.83
N SER A 940 -23.65 48.15 3.04
CA SER A 940 -24.21 48.65 4.30
C SER A 940 -23.52 49.93 4.82
N GLY A 941 -22.57 50.50 4.08
CA GLY A 941 -21.89 51.76 4.43
C GLY A 941 -20.77 51.63 5.48
N GLN A 942 -20.43 50.42 5.89
CA GLN A 942 -19.40 50.09 6.88
C GLN A 942 -18.01 50.07 6.23
N ARG A 943 -17.49 51.26 5.91
CA ARG A 943 -16.27 51.42 5.10
C ARG A 943 -15.00 50.86 5.76
N LYS A 944 -14.91 50.92 7.09
CA LYS A 944 -13.73 50.45 7.83
C LYS A 944 -13.63 48.93 7.73
N GLU A 945 -14.71 48.25 8.07
CA GLU A 945 -14.88 46.81 8.03
C GLU A 945 -14.70 46.26 6.61
N ALA A 946 -15.24 46.96 5.61
CA ALA A 946 -15.02 46.62 4.20
C ALA A 946 -13.52 46.65 3.83
N ASN A 947 -12.79 47.68 4.24
CA ASN A 947 -11.36 47.77 3.97
C ASN A 947 -10.56 46.67 4.71
N GLU A 948 -10.95 46.33 5.95
CA GLU A 948 -10.35 45.23 6.70
C GLU A 948 -10.50 43.89 5.96
N SER A 949 -11.67 43.60 5.38
CA SER A 949 -11.88 42.41 4.56
C SER A 949 -10.99 42.37 3.31
N LEU A 950 -10.80 43.50 2.61
CA LEU A 950 -9.87 43.56 1.47
C LEU A 950 -8.42 43.30 1.89
N GLN A 951 -8.01 43.80 3.06
CA GLN A 951 -6.67 43.54 3.59
C GLN A 951 -6.49 42.07 3.98
N ALA A 952 -7.51 41.42 4.55
CA ALA A 952 -7.47 39.99 4.88
C ALA A 952 -7.23 39.13 3.64
N ILE A 953 -7.93 39.42 2.52
CA ILE A 953 -7.71 38.74 1.23
C ILE A 953 -6.26 38.88 0.78
N MET A 954 -5.64 40.06 0.99
CA MET A 954 -4.27 40.34 0.55
C MET A 954 -3.19 39.74 1.44
N GLN A 955 -3.53 39.35 2.67
CA GLN A 955 -2.58 38.72 3.59
C GLN A 955 -2.38 37.23 3.30
N PHE A 956 -3.36 36.56 2.70
CA PHE A 956 -3.28 35.13 2.39
C PHE A 956 -2.09 34.80 1.48
N GLN A 957 -1.30 33.78 1.85
CA GLN A 957 -0.13 33.32 1.10
C GLN A 957 -0.38 31.90 0.57
N PRO A 958 -0.59 31.72 -0.74
CA PRO A 958 -0.73 30.40 -1.34
C PRO A 958 0.60 29.65 -1.30
N LYS A 959 0.57 28.37 -0.92
CA LYS A 959 1.72 27.47 -0.85
C LYS A 959 1.30 26.01 -1.08
N ILE A 960 2.28 25.19 -1.47
CA ILE A 960 2.15 23.74 -1.59
C ILE A 960 3.15 23.11 -0.63
N GLU A 961 2.68 22.27 0.29
CA GLU A 961 3.49 21.54 1.26
C GLU A 961 3.16 20.05 1.15
N ASN A 962 4.16 19.19 0.93
CA ASN A 962 3.97 17.74 0.75
C ASN A 962 2.86 17.44 -0.26
N THR A 963 2.94 18.03 -1.46
CA THR A 963 1.96 17.93 -2.56
C THR A 963 0.56 18.49 -2.29
N VAL A 964 0.24 18.87 -1.05
CA VAL A 964 -1.05 19.46 -0.67
C VAL A 964 -1.00 20.99 -0.80
N SER A 965 -1.94 21.54 -1.56
CA SER A 965 -2.13 23.00 -1.67
C SER A 965 -2.96 23.52 -0.50
N ASN A 966 -2.58 24.67 0.07
CA ASN A 966 -3.41 25.36 1.09
C ASN A 966 -4.46 26.30 0.49
N PHE A 967 -4.56 26.39 -0.84
CA PHE A 967 -5.39 27.37 -1.54
C PHE A 967 -6.39 26.71 -2.48
N ILE A 968 -7.53 27.38 -2.65
CA ILE A 968 -8.60 27.00 -3.57
C ILE A 968 -8.39 27.81 -4.86
N PRO A 969 -8.15 27.19 -6.02
CA PRO A 969 -7.85 27.90 -7.26
C PRO A 969 -8.88 28.97 -7.65
N ALA A 970 -10.17 28.70 -7.44
CA ALA A 970 -11.24 29.66 -7.75
C ALA A 970 -11.14 30.97 -6.94
N ASN A 971 -10.54 30.92 -5.75
CA ASN A 971 -10.37 32.10 -4.88
C ASN A 971 -9.35 33.11 -5.44
N ASP A 972 -8.58 32.76 -6.48
CA ASP A 972 -7.69 33.70 -7.17
C ASP A 972 -8.46 34.85 -7.81
N LEU A 973 -9.72 34.63 -8.20
CA LEU A 973 -10.57 35.71 -8.69
C LEU A 973 -10.92 36.71 -7.57
N ALA A 974 -11.18 36.23 -6.35
CA ALA A 974 -11.42 37.09 -5.19
C ALA A 974 -10.18 37.94 -4.86
N ALA A 975 -8.98 37.34 -4.94
CA ALA A 975 -7.72 38.08 -4.81
C ALA A 975 -7.56 39.16 -5.90
N ALA A 976 -7.81 38.82 -7.16
CA ALA A 976 -7.72 39.78 -8.26
C ALA A 976 -8.69 40.96 -8.09
N TRP A 977 -9.93 40.71 -7.67
CA TRP A 977 -10.88 41.78 -7.37
C TRP A 977 -10.42 42.66 -6.21
N ALA A 978 -9.87 42.08 -5.15
CA ALA A 978 -9.32 42.86 -4.03
C ALA A 978 -8.13 43.73 -4.47
N ILE A 979 -7.21 43.18 -5.28
CA ILE A 979 -6.09 43.93 -5.87
C ILE A 979 -6.62 45.07 -6.75
N GLU A 980 -7.65 44.84 -7.57
CA GLU A 980 -8.24 45.90 -8.40
C GLU A 980 -8.77 47.05 -7.53
N LYS A 981 -9.43 46.74 -6.40
CA LYS A 981 -9.96 47.77 -5.48
C LYS A 981 -8.87 48.56 -4.77
N LEU A 982 -7.77 47.92 -4.38
CA LEU A 982 -6.71 48.55 -3.57
C LEU A 982 -5.60 49.19 -4.41
N GLN A 983 -5.27 48.58 -5.55
CA GLN A 983 -4.05 48.87 -6.32
C GLN A 983 -4.33 49.09 -7.82
N GLY A 984 -5.57 48.94 -8.27
CA GLY A 984 -5.99 49.16 -9.65
C GLY A 984 -5.90 47.93 -10.56
N LYS A 985 -6.61 47.99 -11.68
CA LYS A 985 -6.82 46.87 -12.61
C LYS A 985 -5.52 46.29 -13.21
N ALA A 986 -4.54 47.14 -13.51
CA ALA A 986 -3.26 46.71 -14.08
C ALA A 986 -2.50 45.75 -13.14
N SER A 987 -2.48 46.07 -11.84
CA SER A 987 -1.85 45.23 -10.81
C SER A 987 -2.53 43.86 -10.71
N ALA A 988 -3.86 43.83 -10.75
CA ALA A 988 -4.63 42.59 -10.71
C ALA A 988 -4.40 41.71 -11.94
N THR A 989 -4.39 42.29 -13.14
CA THR A 989 -4.09 41.58 -14.39
C THR A 989 -2.67 40.99 -14.37
N ASN A 990 -1.67 41.75 -13.90
CA ASN A 990 -0.30 41.26 -13.79
C ASN A 990 -0.19 40.09 -12.80
N TRP A 991 -0.88 40.18 -11.66
CA TRP A 991 -0.90 39.10 -10.67
C TRP A 991 -1.54 37.81 -11.21
N LEU A 992 -2.70 37.89 -11.89
CA LEU A 992 -3.32 36.71 -12.51
C LEU A 992 -2.45 36.09 -13.62
N ASN A 993 -1.77 36.91 -14.43
CA ASN A 993 -0.82 36.40 -15.42
C ASN A 993 0.32 35.63 -14.76
N ALA A 994 0.78 36.06 -13.59
CA ALA A 994 1.79 35.33 -12.82
C ALA A 994 1.24 34.00 -12.29
N GLN A 995 -0.01 33.96 -11.79
CA GLN A 995 -0.66 32.72 -11.33
C GLN A 995 -0.82 31.70 -12.46
N VAL A 996 -1.31 32.12 -13.64
CA VAL A 996 -1.43 31.23 -14.82
C VAL A 996 -0.06 30.70 -15.25
N LYS A 997 1.00 31.51 -15.17
CA LYS A 997 2.36 31.07 -15.47
C LYS A 997 2.90 30.07 -14.44
N GLN A 998 2.56 30.26 -13.17
CA GLN A 998 2.99 29.39 -12.07
C GLN A 998 2.24 28.05 -12.08
N TYR A 999 0.97 28.05 -12.50
CA TYR A 999 0.08 26.89 -12.53
C TYR A 999 -0.52 26.67 -13.93
N PRO A 1000 0.31 26.40 -14.96
CA PRO A 1000 -0.14 26.38 -16.37
C PRO A 1000 -1.17 25.29 -16.68
N ASP A 1001 -1.18 24.19 -15.91
CA ASP A 1001 -2.11 23.07 -16.09
C ASP A 1001 -3.43 23.25 -15.32
N ASN A 1002 -3.56 24.30 -14.50
CA ASN A 1002 -4.74 24.55 -13.70
C ASN A 1002 -5.80 25.33 -14.50
N LYS A 1003 -6.80 24.61 -15.01
CA LYS A 1003 -7.90 25.18 -15.80
C LYS A 1003 -8.73 26.22 -15.03
N ILE A 1004 -8.85 26.10 -13.71
CA ILE A 1004 -9.62 27.05 -12.89
C ILE A 1004 -8.87 28.37 -12.76
N VAL A 1005 -7.56 28.35 -12.56
CA VAL A 1005 -6.72 29.57 -12.55
C VAL A 1005 -6.82 30.30 -13.90
N ALA A 1006 -6.76 29.55 -15.01
CA ALA A 1006 -6.97 30.10 -16.35
C ALA A 1006 -8.38 30.69 -16.53
N TRP A 1007 -9.41 30.03 -15.99
CA TRP A 1007 -10.78 30.52 -15.97
C TRP A 1007 -10.92 31.81 -15.17
N CYS A 1008 -10.31 31.93 -13.98
CA CYS A 1008 -10.33 33.16 -13.17
C CYS A 1008 -9.82 34.36 -13.98
N LYS A 1009 -8.73 34.19 -14.74
CA LYS A 1009 -8.21 35.23 -15.64
C LYS A 1009 -9.25 35.64 -16.69
N GLN A 1010 -9.86 34.69 -17.37
CA GLN A 1010 -10.86 34.97 -18.41
C GLN A 1010 -12.07 35.73 -17.84
N VAL A 1011 -12.56 35.33 -16.67
CA VAL A 1011 -13.69 35.99 -16.01
C VAL A 1011 -13.33 37.43 -15.61
N PHE A 1012 -12.15 37.65 -15.05
CA PHE A 1012 -11.67 38.98 -14.66
C PHE A 1012 -11.52 39.93 -15.87
N GLU A 1013 -11.01 39.45 -17.00
CA GLU A 1013 -10.76 40.27 -18.19
C GLU A 1013 -12.03 40.55 -19.01
N ASN A 1014 -12.88 39.54 -19.22
CA ASN A 1014 -13.97 39.59 -20.20
C ASN A 1014 -15.36 39.88 -19.59
N LYS A 1015 -15.48 39.95 -18.25
CA LYS A 1015 -16.74 40.24 -17.52
C LYS A 1015 -17.93 39.32 -17.87
N LYS A 1016 -17.69 38.13 -18.44
CA LYS A 1016 -18.68 37.08 -18.70
C LYS A 1016 -18.10 35.72 -18.38
N SER A 1017 -18.88 34.87 -17.71
CA SER A 1017 -18.50 33.47 -17.47
C SER A 1017 -18.49 32.70 -18.79
N ALA A 1018 -17.31 32.23 -19.22
CA ALA A 1018 -17.27 31.12 -20.17
C ALA A 1018 -17.77 29.86 -19.44
N LYS A 1019 -18.54 29.00 -20.12
CA LYS A 1019 -19.06 27.74 -19.54
C LYS A 1019 -17.93 27.03 -18.77
N SER A 1020 -18.12 26.95 -17.46
CA SER A 1020 -17.11 26.60 -16.49
C SER A 1020 -17.12 25.11 -16.16
N ASP A 1021 -16.12 24.66 -15.40
CA ASP A 1021 -16.17 23.35 -14.76
C ASP A 1021 -17.18 23.40 -13.61
N ILE A 1022 -18.41 23.03 -13.93
CA ILE A 1022 -19.56 23.01 -13.01
C ILE A 1022 -19.34 22.15 -11.77
N ASN A 1023 -18.27 21.35 -11.69
CA ASN A 1023 -17.99 20.46 -10.57
C ASN A 1023 -17.23 21.14 -9.42
N ASP A 1024 -16.60 22.30 -9.65
CA ASP A 1024 -15.92 23.06 -8.59
C ASP A 1024 -16.89 23.95 -7.79
N SER A 1025 -16.84 23.86 -6.45
CA SER A 1025 -17.73 24.62 -5.57
C SER A 1025 -17.45 26.12 -5.59
N GLY A 1026 -16.17 26.53 -5.65
CA GLY A 1026 -15.77 27.93 -5.72
C GLY A 1026 -16.25 28.61 -7.00
N VAL A 1027 -16.11 27.93 -8.14
CA VAL A 1027 -16.65 28.35 -9.44
C VAL A 1027 -18.16 28.59 -9.35
N ARG A 1028 -18.94 27.62 -8.84
CA ARG A 1028 -20.41 27.75 -8.71
C ARG A 1028 -20.82 28.93 -7.83
N ILE A 1029 -20.15 29.13 -6.69
CA ILE A 1029 -20.42 30.25 -5.77
C ILE A 1029 -20.16 31.59 -6.49
N ILE A 1030 -19.02 31.70 -7.17
CA ILE A 1030 -18.62 32.91 -7.92
C ILE A 1030 -19.64 33.23 -9.02
N GLU A 1031 -20.03 32.25 -9.83
CA GLU A 1031 -21.02 32.46 -10.89
C GLU A 1031 -22.33 33.00 -10.31
N ARG A 1032 -22.83 32.36 -9.25
CA ARG A 1032 -24.06 32.77 -8.58
C ARG A 1032 -23.97 34.16 -7.95
N LEU A 1033 -22.78 34.57 -7.50
CA LEU A 1033 -22.50 35.90 -6.96
C LEU A 1033 -22.46 36.98 -8.05
N THR A 1034 -22.00 36.63 -9.26
CA THR A 1034 -21.90 37.56 -10.40
C THR A 1034 -23.15 37.65 -11.27
N ASP A 1035 -24.03 36.63 -11.20
CA ASP A 1035 -25.39 36.64 -11.76
C ASP A 1035 -26.31 37.63 -11.04
#